data_AF-A0A8E0VKV9-F1
#
_entry.id   AF-A0A8E0VKV9-F1
#
_cell.length_a   1.000
_cell.length_b   1.000
_cell.length_c   1.000
_cell.angle_alpha   90.00
_cell.angle_beta   90.00
_cell.angle_gamma   90.00
#
_symmetry.space_group_name_H-M   'P 1'
#
loop_
_entity.id
_entity.type
_entity.pdbx_description
1 polymer ?
#
loop_
_entity_poly.entity_id
_entity_poly.type
_entity_poly.pdbx_seq_one_letter_code
_entity_poly.pdbx_strand_id
1 'polypeptide(L)'
;IELPDSVTHGSQSNSLAAVRPCVPDLNEGWLTVLPGMGWDNLVNEERGPTLDRERYEKCSRFADGRLIIPDDIIVESRKHSQLDLTSDVFESTAQCTSVTAYSVNAAVDLGISYYRINGDFSFEKESLRENVGSSKGLIVRTQLRHTRYTAKAMPDSTLHPRLRNRLLDIAAYLESGNVTLEQIEQFDKGNTDPISKRGSETSVDETQLVTLEAGLKAFYLADLIVRDYGTHSISSVDAGGVLVKIDILDEDTKSLTQQDRWNVAASASTTFASILKLKVGGSMSSNQSVAEQYNKKSTHSRISSYGGPIFRAYQMNLSDWEQGLDDHLVAIDRSGQPIHELITGRSMPELAEHVIMRLSKTIKSAVERYYKTNAVIGCMDPSSAFYDREANVDAEMCTSTQLNPVNDAAQLPLGGVFQKCNGPVELCATVEVKNPATGDFTCPQGYLSVQLLSPQVRSCITVCHPPASWHESSKCEQQCAVTVQYWCATDPTLNVPIGQLQQDDLGMIFGGLFTDKEVNPITHQFSCPEYSWPLVMGRRMRICLSTDRELGAKHAMPFGGFYSCQYGNPLVSVVSMNKTNKSDEQAAVRSWMNSTVERNPRVSKMRADTMNDPQSGGAGSPVLDYSALFASLWPKRCPDGYTAHLAAMEDTCQVTFCVPANTIKGKRKRYLKRPPFVLPIEFSPSLDKLGPRLQSGNLPTILPSSDGTNLARIDGNWMRSQSSQRFQSKELEQQKAISIALGSTLATMIVMVICVGICVVLMQRAATKRTCTIDQSVGSSDF
;
A
#
# COMPACT_ATOMS: atom_id res chain seq x y z
N ILE A 1 -19.87 -3.48 -80.89
CA ILE A 1 -21.15 -3.10 -81.53
C ILE A 1 -21.95 -4.40 -81.54
N GLU A 2 -22.86 -4.74 -80.64
CA GLU A 2 -23.87 -4.03 -79.84
C GLU A 2 -24.13 -4.79 -78.52
N LEU A 3 -24.50 -4.05 -77.46
CA LEU A 3 -25.35 -4.48 -76.34
C LEU A 3 -26.82 -4.16 -76.74
N PRO A 4 -27.92 -4.73 -76.19
CA PRO A 4 -28.13 -4.86 -74.72
C PRO A 4 -29.15 -5.94 -74.17
N ASP A 5 -29.17 -6.02 -72.83
CA ASP A 5 -30.25 -6.23 -71.82
C ASP A 5 -31.13 -7.50 -71.69
N SER A 6 -31.10 -8.11 -70.49
CA SER A 6 -32.24 -8.08 -69.53
C SER A 6 -31.85 -8.52 -68.10
N VAL A 7 -32.50 -7.86 -67.15
CA VAL A 7 -32.26 -7.77 -65.69
C VAL A 7 -33.10 -8.81 -64.93
N THR A 8 -32.66 -9.28 -63.75
CA THR A 8 -33.49 -9.31 -62.51
C THR A 8 -32.75 -9.71 -61.22
N HIS A 9 -32.87 -8.80 -60.24
CA HIS A 9 -32.91 -8.89 -58.77
C HIS A 9 -31.82 -9.58 -57.94
N GLY A 10 -31.12 -8.74 -57.17
CA GLY A 10 -30.16 -9.10 -56.14
C GLY A 10 -30.74 -9.51 -54.79
N SER A 11 -29.88 -10.17 -54.02
CA SER A 11 -29.89 -10.17 -52.56
C SER A 11 -28.51 -9.69 -52.11
N GLN A 12 -28.45 -8.48 -51.52
CA GLN A 12 -27.26 -8.00 -50.84
C GLN A 12 -27.19 -8.67 -49.47
N SER A 13 -26.22 -9.58 -49.31
CA SER A 13 -25.74 -9.96 -47.98
C SER A 13 -24.75 -8.89 -47.52
N ASN A 14 -25.08 -8.21 -46.43
CA ASN A 14 -24.14 -7.38 -45.67
C ASN A 14 -23.03 -8.29 -45.15
N SER A 15 -21.87 -8.26 -45.79
CA SER A 15 -20.64 -8.79 -45.20
C SER A 15 -20.09 -7.74 -44.24
N LEU A 16 -20.13 -8.04 -42.94
CA LEU A 16 -19.22 -7.42 -41.99
C LEU A 16 -17.81 -7.68 -42.50
N ALA A 17 -17.08 -6.63 -42.85
CA ALA A 17 -15.67 -6.73 -43.20
C ALA A 17 -14.93 -7.39 -42.04
N ALA A 18 -14.52 -8.65 -42.22
CA ALA A 18 -13.65 -9.32 -41.28
C ALA A 18 -12.37 -8.50 -41.15
N VAL A 19 -12.09 -8.00 -39.93
CA VAL A 19 -10.84 -7.33 -39.59
C VAL A 19 -9.72 -8.31 -39.95
N ARG A 20 -8.95 -8.00 -41.00
CA ARG A 20 -7.79 -8.81 -41.36
C ARG A 20 -6.74 -8.63 -40.27
N PRO A 21 -6.23 -9.70 -39.66
CA PRO A 21 -5.16 -9.57 -38.66
C PRO A 21 -3.93 -8.97 -39.32
N CYS A 22 -3.28 -8.03 -38.63
CA CYS A 22 -2.01 -7.49 -39.09
C CYS A 22 -0.92 -8.55 -38.96
N VAL A 23 -0.29 -8.93 -40.08
CA VAL A 23 0.78 -9.93 -40.09
C VAL A 23 2.01 -9.30 -40.73
N PRO A 24 3.21 -9.45 -40.13
CA PRO A 24 4.46 -8.98 -40.73
C PRO A 24 4.77 -9.72 -42.03
N ASP A 25 5.29 -9.00 -43.01
CA ASP A 25 5.86 -9.57 -44.22
C ASP A 25 7.18 -10.32 -43.92
N LEU A 26 7.73 -11.10 -44.88
CA LEU A 26 8.90 -11.98 -44.67
C LEU A 26 10.15 -11.30 -44.08
N ASN A 27 10.30 -9.99 -44.25
CA ASN A 27 11.43 -9.19 -43.78
C ASN A 27 11.02 -8.15 -42.73
N GLU A 28 9.79 -8.23 -42.21
CA GLU A 28 9.27 -7.32 -41.19
C GLU A 28 9.29 -7.99 -39.81
N GLY A 29 9.55 -7.18 -38.79
CA GLY A 29 9.51 -7.58 -37.39
C GLY A 29 8.49 -6.78 -36.59
N TRP A 30 8.26 -7.22 -35.36
CA TRP A 30 7.51 -6.43 -34.39
C TRP A 30 8.47 -5.52 -33.64
N LEU A 31 8.05 -4.28 -33.38
CA LEU A 31 8.81 -3.39 -32.51
C LEU A 31 8.78 -3.93 -31.07
N THR A 32 9.95 -4.23 -30.49
CA THR A 32 10.06 -4.96 -29.21
C THR A 32 10.15 -4.04 -27.99
N VAL A 33 10.89 -2.93 -28.08
CA VAL A 33 11.03 -1.96 -26.98
C VAL A 33 9.89 -0.94 -27.09
N LEU A 34 8.87 -1.11 -26.25
CA LEU A 34 7.66 -0.27 -26.24
C LEU A 34 7.33 0.20 -24.81
N PRO A 35 6.64 1.35 -24.67
CA PRO A 35 6.06 1.77 -23.40
C PRO A 35 4.80 0.95 -23.04
N GLY A 36 4.11 1.31 -21.95
CA GLY A 36 2.84 0.68 -21.53
C GLY A 36 2.98 -0.44 -20.51
N MET A 37 4.16 -0.60 -19.92
CA MET A 37 4.40 -1.50 -18.79
C MET A 37 4.32 -0.75 -17.47
N GLY A 38 3.86 -1.44 -16.44
CA GLY A 38 4.00 -1.02 -15.06
C GLY A 38 5.47 -1.02 -14.63
N TRP A 39 5.81 -0.18 -13.66
CA TRP A 39 7.19 0.04 -13.21
C TRP A 39 7.28 0.21 -11.70
N ASP A 40 8.13 -0.61 -11.08
CA ASP A 40 8.47 -0.49 -9.67
C ASP A 40 9.70 0.41 -9.51
N ASN A 41 9.43 1.67 -9.16
CA ASN A 41 10.44 2.73 -9.19
C ASN A 41 11.43 2.65 -8.02
N LEU A 42 11.23 1.76 -7.04
CA LEU A 42 12.21 1.52 -5.96
C LEU A 42 13.32 0.56 -6.39
N VAL A 43 12.99 -0.46 -7.19
CA VAL A 43 13.92 -1.50 -7.66
C VAL A 43 14.33 -1.36 -9.12
N ASN A 44 13.71 -0.44 -9.86
CA ASN A 44 13.89 -0.26 -11.30
C ASN A 44 13.58 -1.55 -12.10
N GLU A 45 12.42 -2.16 -11.84
CA GLU A 45 11.98 -3.37 -12.51
C GLU A 45 10.62 -3.16 -13.20
N GLU A 46 10.47 -3.79 -14.36
CA GLU A 46 9.19 -3.86 -15.07
C GLU A 46 8.21 -4.78 -14.34
N ARG A 47 6.93 -4.39 -14.36
CA ARG A 47 5.80 -5.07 -13.72
C ARG A 47 4.74 -5.39 -14.78
N GLY A 48 3.51 -5.76 -14.37
CA GLY A 48 2.45 -6.10 -15.32
C GLY A 48 2.10 -4.97 -16.31
N PRO A 49 1.54 -5.29 -17.49
CA PRO A 49 1.15 -4.29 -18.49
C PRO A 49 0.04 -3.37 -17.97
N THR A 50 0.22 -2.06 -18.11
CA THR A 50 -0.73 -1.04 -17.68
C THR A 50 -1.58 -0.53 -18.84
N LEU A 51 -1.02 -0.45 -20.04
CA LEU A 51 -1.69 -0.06 -21.28
C LEU A 51 -1.84 -1.26 -22.21
N ASP A 52 -2.84 -1.22 -23.09
CA ASP A 52 -3.00 -2.21 -24.14
C ASP A 52 -1.93 -1.99 -25.24
N ARG A 53 -1.15 -3.04 -25.51
CA ARG A 53 -0.05 -3.05 -26.49
C ARG A 53 -0.31 -3.99 -27.65
N GLU A 54 -1.42 -4.74 -27.62
CA GLU A 54 -1.68 -5.84 -28.56
C GLU A 54 -2.59 -5.40 -29.72
N ARG A 55 -2.92 -4.11 -29.79
CA ARG A 55 -3.80 -3.55 -30.80
C ARG A 55 -3.01 -3.06 -32.03
N TYR A 56 -3.24 -3.72 -33.16
CA TYR A 56 -2.58 -3.47 -34.45
C TYR A 56 -3.59 -3.34 -35.60
N GLU A 57 -4.79 -2.85 -35.32
CA GLU A 57 -5.88 -2.70 -36.31
C GLU A 57 -5.52 -1.71 -37.43
N LYS A 58 -4.68 -0.69 -37.14
CA LYS A 58 -4.24 0.31 -38.13
C LYS A 58 -3.06 -0.17 -38.98
N CYS A 59 -2.40 -1.29 -38.61
CA CYS A 59 -1.24 -1.84 -39.31
C CYS A 59 -0.13 -0.80 -39.63
N SER A 60 0.17 0.07 -38.67
CA SER A 60 1.16 1.14 -38.86
C SER A 60 2.59 0.57 -38.88
N ARG A 61 3.42 1.10 -39.78
CA ARG A 61 4.85 0.72 -39.91
C ARG A 61 5.76 1.86 -39.50
N PHE A 62 6.92 1.51 -38.94
CA PHE A 62 8.00 2.44 -38.64
C PHE A 62 8.57 3.06 -39.92
N ALA A 63 9.27 4.20 -39.79
CA ALA A 63 9.72 5.02 -40.92
C ALA A 63 10.61 4.29 -41.95
N ASP A 64 11.26 3.19 -41.55
CA ASP A 64 12.08 2.35 -42.41
C ASP A 64 11.31 1.20 -43.09
N GLY A 65 10.01 1.04 -42.77
CA GLY A 65 9.13 0.00 -43.28
C GLY A 65 9.41 -1.40 -42.74
N ARG A 66 10.33 -1.58 -41.78
CA ARG A 66 10.77 -2.90 -41.31
C ARG A 66 10.10 -3.36 -40.03
N LEU A 67 9.51 -2.45 -39.26
CA LEU A 67 8.93 -2.74 -37.95
C LEU A 67 7.47 -2.31 -37.88
N ILE A 68 6.60 -3.19 -37.37
CA ILE A 68 5.18 -2.89 -37.12
C ILE A 68 5.03 -2.25 -35.73
N ILE A 69 4.20 -1.21 -35.66
CA ILE A 69 3.96 -0.39 -34.47
C ILE A 69 2.50 -0.57 -33.99
N PRO A 70 2.25 -0.70 -32.67
CA PRO A 70 0.91 -0.70 -32.11
C PRO A 70 0.13 0.59 -32.41
N ASP A 71 -1.20 0.49 -32.42
CA ASP A 71 -2.09 1.59 -32.82
C ASP A 71 -2.02 2.83 -31.92
N ASP A 72 -1.65 2.64 -30.66
CA ASP A 72 -1.61 3.65 -29.59
C ASP A 72 -0.17 4.08 -29.22
N ILE A 73 0.81 3.82 -30.11
CA ILE A 73 2.22 4.16 -29.89
C ILE A 73 2.77 4.99 -31.05
N ILE A 74 3.50 6.05 -30.71
CA ILE A 74 4.21 6.94 -31.63
C ILE A 74 5.70 6.71 -31.46
N VAL A 75 6.44 6.60 -32.57
CA VAL A 75 7.88 6.35 -32.55
C VAL A 75 8.63 7.47 -33.27
N GLU A 76 9.60 8.07 -32.59
CA GLU A 76 10.46 9.15 -33.09
C GLU A 76 11.89 8.63 -33.29
N SER A 77 12.38 8.62 -34.54
CA SER A 77 13.76 8.21 -34.85
C SER A 77 14.77 9.25 -34.39
N ARG A 78 15.90 8.81 -33.83
CA ARG A 78 17.07 9.65 -33.53
C ARG A 78 18.15 9.46 -34.60
N LYS A 79 18.91 10.51 -34.91
CA LYS A 79 19.96 10.47 -35.95
C LYS A 79 21.12 9.56 -35.51
N HIS A 80 21.62 8.75 -36.44
CA HIS A 80 22.67 7.74 -36.23
C HIS A 80 24.02 8.31 -35.73
N SER A 81 24.27 9.62 -35.87
CA SER A 81 25.57 10.24 -35.58
C SER A 81 25.73 10.81 -34.17
N GLN A 82 24.72 10.69 -33.30
CA GLN A 82 24.71 11.31 -31.98
C GLN A 82 25.11 10.29 -30.90
N LEU A 83 26.41 10.03 -30.78
CA LEU A 83 26.99 9.32 -29.64
C LEU A 83 27.23 10.32 -28.50
N ASP A 84 26.81 9.95 -27.30
CA ASP A 84 27.00 10.76 -26.11
C ASP A 84 27.97 10.08 -25.14
N LEU A 85 29.18 10.66 -24.98
CA LEU A 85 30.21 10.21 -24.05
C LEU A 85 30.29 11.18 -22.87
N THR A 86 29.87 10.71 -21.70
CA THR A 86 29.84 11.52 -20.47
C THR A 86 30.58 10.81 -19.34
N SER A 87 31.16 11.60 -18.42
CA SER A 87 31.76 11.11 -17.19
C SER A 87 31.30 11.93 -15.99
N ASP A 88 30.67 11.27 -15.04
CA ASP A 88 30.19 11.86 -13.79
C ASP A 88 31.05 11.39 -12.61
N VAL A 89 31.18 12.24 -11.59
CA VAL A 89 31.89 11.93 -10.34
C VAL A 89 30.95 12.12 -9.16
N PHE A 90 30.82 11.09 -8.33
CA PHE A 90 29.93 11.05 -7.16
C PHE A 90 30.74 10.88 -5.88
N GLU A 91 30.30 11.52 -4.80
CA GLU A 91 30.95 11.43 -3.49
C GLU A 91 30.44 10.24 -2.65
N SER A 92 29.21 9.82 -2.94
CA SER A 92 28.55 8.74 -2.22
C SER A 92 27.63 7.95 -3.14
N THR A 93 27.36 6.71 -2.74
CA THR A 93 26.38 5.85 -3.43
C THR A 93 25.01 6.51 -3.47
N ALA A 94 24.62 7.27 -2.44
CA ALA A 94 23.34 7.98 -2.39
C ALA A 94 23.13 8.92 -3.59
N GLN A 95 24.16 9.67 -4.00
CA GLN A 95 24.11 10.61 -5.12
C GLN A 95 24.07 9.93 -6.51
N CYS A 96 24.47 8.66 -6.62
CA CYS A 96 24.53 7.98 -7.90
C CYS A 96 23.12 7.81 -8.52
N THR A 97 22.96 8.26 -9.75
CA THR A 97 21.71 8.12 -10.53
C THR A 97 21.65 6.79 -11.27
N SER A 98 20.48 6.33 -11.70
CA SER A 98 20.39 5.09 -12.51
C SER A 98 20.84 5.32 -13.95
N VAL A 99 21.48 4.32 -14.57
CA VAL A 99 21.91 4.38 -15.97
C VAL A 99 20.76 4.15 -16.96
N THR A 100 19.82 3.27 -16.64
CA THR A 100 18.76 2.83 -17.58
C THR A 100 17.35 3.36 -17.26
N ALA A 101 17.22 4.09 -16.15
CA ALA A 101 15.96 4.61 -15.62
C ALA A 101 16.15 5.99 -14.99
N TYR A 102 17.00 6.82 -15.58
CA TYR A 102 17.31 8.15 -15.04
C TYR A 102 16.05 9.01 -15.00
N SER A 103 15.33 9.11 -16.13
CA SER A 103 14.23 10.07 -16.27
C SER A 103 13.04 9.74 -15.36
N VAL A 104 12.65 8.48 -15.23
CA VAL A 104 11.57 8.04 -14.32
C VAL A 104 11.97 8.16 -12.83
N ASN A 105 13.25 8.04 -12.50
CA ASN A 105 13.71 8.22 -11.12
C ASN A 105 13.84 9.71 -10.75
N ALA A 106 14.22 10.56 -11.70
CA ALA A 106 14.39 12.00 -11.53
C ALA A 106 13.07 12.78 -11.62
N ALA A 107 12.01 12.18 -12.17
CA ALA A 107 10.69 12.77 -12.22
C ALA A 107 10.27 13.24 -10.82
N VAL A 108 10.02 14.54 -10.68
CA VAL A 108 9.49 15.11 -9.44
C VAL A 108 8.04 14.67 -9.35
N ASP A 109 7.83 13.61 -8.60
CA ASP A 109 6.50 13.11 -8.30
C ASP A 109 5.83 14.06 -7.30
N LEU A 110 5.20 15.11 -7.83
CA LEU A 110 4.51 16.16 -7.07
C LEU A 110 3.28 15.55 -6.38
N GLY A 111 3.52 14.86 -5.26
CA GLY A 111 2.48 14.44 -4.33
C GLY A 111 2.46 12.97 -3.92
N ILE A 112 3.38 12.11 -4.36
CA ILE A 112 3.38 10.68 -3.94
C ILE A 112 4.16 10.38 -2.68
N SER A 113 5.16 11.17 -2.31
CA SER A 113 5.99 10.80 -1.17
C SER A 113 6.92 11.95 -0.80
N TYR A 114 7.03 12.24 0.49
CA TYR A 114 8.07 13.12 1.03
C TYR A 114 9.48 12.54 0.80
N TYR A 115 9.59 11.22 0.64
CA TYR A 115 10.86 10.49 0.49
C TYR A 115 11.23 10.26 -0.98
N ARG A 116 12.42 10.75 -1.37
CA ARG A 116 13.00 10.57 -2.71
C ARG A 116 13.95 9.35 -2.74
N ILE A 117 13.38 8.14 -2.68
CA ILE A 117 14.12 6.87 -2.62
C ILE A 117 14.06 6.06 -3.94
N ASN A 118 13.83 6.72 -5.07
CA ASN A 118 13.70 6.09 -6.38
C ASN A 118 15.00 5.38 -6.80
N GLY A 119 14.89 4.11 -7.20
CA GLY A 119 16.00 3.24 -7.63
C GLY A 119 16.93 2.80 -6.51
N ASP A 120 16.64 3.13 -5.25
CA ASP A 120 17.56 2.88 -4.14
C ASP A 120 17.76 1.39 -3.83
N PHE A 121 16.79 0.55 -4.18
CA PHE A 121 16.81 -0.91 -4.03
C PHE A 121 17.12 -1.62 -5.36
N SER A 122 17.51 -0.88 -6.40
CA SER A 122 17.83 -1.47 -7.70
C SER A 122 19.08 -2.34 -7.63
N PHE A 123 19.15 -3.34 -8.51
CA PHE A 123 20.33 -4.22 -8.60
C PHE A 123 21.62 -3.43 -8.81
N GLU A 124 21.59 -2.40 -9.66
CA GLU A 124 22.73 -1.51 -9.94
C GLU A 124 23.21 -0.82 -8.65
N LYS A 125 22.28 -0.25 -7.88
CA LYS A 125 22.58 0.50 -6.67
C LYS A 125 23.08 -0.41 -5.54
N GLU A 126 22.46 -1.57 -5.34
CA GLU A 126 22.88 -2.55 -4.33
C GLU A 126 24.26 -3.15 -4.67
N SER A 127 24.50 -3.48 -5.95
CA SER A 127 25.83 -3.92 -6.42
C SER A 127 26.90 -2.85 -6.18
N LEU A 128 26.57 -1.58 -6.44
CA LEU A 128 27.48 -0.47 -6.15
C LEU A 128 27.75 -0.35 -4.64
N ARG A 129 26.73 -0.46 -3.78
CA ARG A 129 26.90 -0.44 -2.32
C ARG A 129 27.80 -1.57 -1.81
N GLU A 130 27.63 -2.78 -2.34
CA GLU A 130 28.46 -3.94 -1.97
C GLU A 130 29.93 -3.72 -2.35
N ASN A 131 30.20 -3.21 -3.56
CA ASN A 131 31.55 -2.98 -4.07
C ASN A 131 32.22 -1.74 -3.46
N VAL A 132 31.46 -0.69 -3.16
CA VAL A 132 31.96 0.50 -2.44
C VAL A 132 32.30 0.12 -1.00
N GLY A 133 31.55 -0.79 -0.36
CA GLY A 133 31.93 -1.37 0.93
C GLY A 133 32.34 -0.33 1.97
N SER A 134 33.60 -0.40 2.44
CA SER A 134 34.24 0.59 3.31
C SER A 134 35.14 1.59 2.58
N SER A 135 35.25 1.49 1.24
CA SER A 135 36.04 2.43 0.45
C SER A 135 35.43 3.82 0.57
N LYS A 136 36.26 4.77 0.98
CA LYS A 136 35.90 6.16 1.14
C LYS A 136 36.42 6.98 -0.03
N GLY A 137 36.52 6.43 -1.24
CA GLY A 137 36.91 7.20 -2.42
C GLY A 137 35.74 7.80 -3.18
N LEU A 138 36.04 8.55 -4.24
CA LEU A 138 35.05 9.00 -5.21
C LEU A 138 34.62 7.85 -6.14
N ILE A 139 33.37 7.91 -6.60
CA ILE A 139 32.82 6.97 -7.59
C ILE A 139 32.78 7.70 -8.92
N VAL A 140 33.42 7.17 -9.94
CA VAL A 140 33.44 7.74 -11.29
C VAL A 140 32.65 6.84 -12.22
N ARG A 141 31.70 7.42 -12.94
CA ARG A 141 30.91 6.70 -13.96
C ARG A 141 31.12 7.35 -15.31
N THR A 142 31.74 6.61 -16.22
CA THR A 142 31.85 6.99 -17.64
C THR A 142 30.87 6.17 -18.46
N GLN A 143 30.07 6.80 -19.30
CA GLN A 143 29.08 6.12 -20.14
C GLN A 143 29.15 6.60 -21.59
N LEU A 144 29.01 5.66 -22.53
CA LEU A 144 28.76 5.93 -23.94
C LEU A 144 27.35 5.47 -24.26
N ARG A 145 26.49 6.42 -24.66
CA ARG A 145 25.07 6.17 -24.96
C ARG A 145 24.80 6.34 -26.44
N HIS A 146 24.04 5.41 -27.00
CA HIS A 146 23.54 5.51 -28.37
C HIS A 146 22.02 5.23 -28.40
N THR A 147 21.23 6.30 -28.50
CA THR A 147 19.77 6.20 -28.69
C THR A 147 19.43 6.05 -30.17
N ARG A 148 18.63 5.05 -30.53
CA ARG A 148 18.14 4.83 -31.90
C ARG A 148 16.78 5.46 -32.14
N TYR A 149 15.85 5.27 -31.20
CA TYR A 149 14.52 5.85 -31.29
C TYR A 149 13.93 6.08 -29.90
N THR A 150 12.90 6.91 -29.84
CA THR A 150 12.07 7.12 -28.66
C THR A 150 10.65 6.68 -29.00
N ALA A 151 10.08 5.74 -28.23
CA ALA A 151 8.70 5.31 -28.39
C ALA A 151 7.83 5.85 -27.25
N LYS A 152 6.70 6.48 -27.59
CA LYS A 152 5.78 7.15 -26.68
C LYS A 152 4.37 6.59 -26.82
N ALA A 153 3.71 6.34 -25.70
CA ALA A 153 2.29 6.00 -25.67
C ALA A 153 1.45 7.26 -25.93
N MET A 154 0.33 7.11 -26.64
CA MET A 154 -0.60 8.22 -26.84
C MET A 154 -1.34 8.56 -25.52
N PRO A 155 -1.72 9.83 -25.26
CA PRO A 155 -2.41 10.21 -24.03
C PRO A 155 -3.77 9.53 -23.82
N ASP A 156 -4.41 9.05 -24.88
CA ASP A 156 -5.71 8.34 -24.89
C ASP A 156 -5.56 6.82 -25.00
N SER A 157 -4.36 6.29 -24.74
CA SER A 157 -4.09 4.85 -24.74
C SER A 157 -5.05 4.10 -23.81
N THR A 158 -5.58 2.98 -24.29
CA THR A 158 -6.51 2.16 -23.52
C THR A 158 -5.81 1.40 -22.38
N LEU A 159 -6.47 1.29 -21.24
CA LEU A 159 -5.96 0.50 -20.11
C LEU A 159 -5.97 -0.99 -20.46
N HIS A 160 -4.92 -1.69 -20.02
CA HIS A 160 -4.87 -3.13 -20.18
C HIS A 160 -6.06 -3.81 -19.47
N PRO A 161 -6.80 -4.74 -20.11
CA PRO A 161 -8.05 -5.29 -19.57
C PRO A 161 -7.93 -5.88 -18.15
N ARG A 162 -6.81 -6.53 -17.84
CA ARG A 162 -6.54 -7.07 -16.50
C ARG A 162 -6.40 -5.99 -15.42
N LEU A 163 -5.73 -4.87 -15.73
CA LEU A 163 -5.58 -3.77 -14.79
C LEU A 163 -6.94 -3.11 -14.57
N ARG A 164 -7.68 -2.84 -15.66
CA ARG A 164 -9.04 -2.31 -15.62
C ARG A 164 -9.96 -3.12 -14.70
N ASN A 165 -10.03 -4.44 -14.88
CA ASN A 165 -10.91 -5.28 -14.06
C ASN A 165 -10.57 -5.24 -12.56
N ARG A 166 -9.28 -5.17 -12.21
CA ARG A 166 -8.86 -5.08 -10.80
C ARG A 166 -9.15 -3.71 -10.19
N LEU A 167 -9.05 -2.64 -10.99
CA LEU A 167 -9.49 -1.31 -10.57
C LEU A 167 -10.99 -1.26 -10.31
N LEU A 168 -11.80 -1.94 -11.13
CA LEU A 168 -13.25 -2.08 -10.91
C LEU A 168 -13.58 -2.89 -9.66
N ASP A 169 -12.82 -3.93 -9.32
CA ASP A 169 -12.97 -4.66 -8.06
C ASP A 169 -12.81 -3.71 -6.84
N ILE A 170 -11.81 -2.81 -6.88
CA ILE A 170 -11.60 -1.81 -5.82
C ILE A 170 -12.76 -0.81 -5.78
N ALA A 171 -13.16 -0.28 -6.95
CA ALA A 171 -14.28 0.66 -7.04
C ALA A 171 -15.57 0.07 -6.44
N ALA A 172 -15.85 -1.22 -6.70
CA ALA A 172 -17.02 -1.89 -6.18
C ALA A 172 -17.01 -2.01 -4.65
N TYR A 173 -15.84 -2.22 -4.02
CA TYR A 173 -15.73 -2.15 -2.56
C TYR A 173 -15.98 -0.75 -2.02
N LEU A 174 -15.40 0.27 -2.64
CA LEU A 174 -15.61 1.68 -2.24
C LEU A 174 -17.09 2.09 -2.31
N GLU A 175 -17.80 1.66 -3.36
CA GLU A 175 -19.25 1.86 -3.49
C GLU A 175 -20.04 1.08 -2.43
N SER A 176 -19.78 -0.23 -2.30
CA SER A 176 -20.54 -1.09 -1.39
C SER A 176 -20.42 -0.69 0.07
N GLY A 177 -19.26 -0.16 0.47
CA GLY A 177 -19.01 0.35 1.82
C GLY A 177 -19.34 1.82 2.01
N ASN A 178 -19.80 2.52 0.98
CA ASN A 178 -19.98 3.98 0.96
C ASN A 178 -18.73 4.72 1.50
N VAL A 179 -17.53 4.27 1.13
CA VAL A 179 -16.26 4.81 1.64
C VAL A 179 -16.05 6.20 1.04
N THR A 180 -15.94 7.25 1.85
CA THR A 180 -15.76 8.63 1.40
C THR A 180 -14.28 9.01 1.26
N LEU A 181 -13.98 10.10 0.56
CA LEU A 181 -12.62 10.66 0.49
C LEU A 181 -12.06 11.00 1.87
N GLU A 182 -12.89 11.58 2.76
CA GLU A 182 -12.50 11.91 4.13
C GLU A 182 -12.11 10.67 4.93
N GLN A 183 -12.83 9.56 4.75
CA GLN A 183 -12.49 8.29 5.39
C GLN A 183 -11.17 7.72 4.87
N ILE A 184 -10.91 7.82 3.56
CA ILE A 184 -9.62 7.42 2.98
C ILE A 184 -8.47 8.24 3.57
N GLU A 185 -8.64 9.55 3.74
CA GLU A 185 -7.65 10.41 4.40
C GLU A 185 -7.46 10.09 5.89
N GLN A 186 -8.54 9.73 6.58
CA GLN A 186 -8.47 9.29 7.97
C GLN A 186 -7.70 7.97 8.08
N PHE A 187 -7.96 7.01 7.20
CA PHE A 187 -7.17 5.78 7.11
C PHE A 187 -5.70 6.07 6.82
N ASP A 188 -5.35 6.99 5.93
CA ASP A 188 -3.94 7.36 5.69
C ASP A 188 -3.24 7.92 6.94
N LYS A 189 -4.00 8.58 7.82
CA LYS A 189 -3.54 9.07 9.12
C LYS A 189 -3.63 7.99 10.22
N GLY A 190 -3.95 6.75 9.86
CA GLY A 190 -4.14 5.61 10.78
C GLY A 190 -5.33 5.76 11.73
N ASN A 191 -6.30 6.61 11.40
CA ASN A 191 -7.54 6.75 12.15
C ASN A 191 -8.56 5.76 11.62
N THR A 192 -8.65 4.60 12.27
CA THR A 192 -9.55 3.50 11.92
C THR A 192 -10.67 3.31 12.94
N ASP A 193 -10.85 4.24 13.87
CA ASP A 193 -11.78 4.14 15.00
C ASP A 193 -13.25 4.13 14.53
N PRO A 194 -13.96 3.00 14.63
CA PRO A 194 -15.38 2.91 14.29
C PRO A 194 -16.28 3.16 15.52
N ILE A 195 -15.74 3.65 16.63
CA ILE A 195 -16.48 3.82 17.88
C ILE A 195 -17.13 5.22 17.93
N SER A 196 -18.45 5.24 18.06
CA SER A 196 -19.22 6.46 18.37
C SER A 196 -18.95 6.91 19.81
N LYS A 197 -18.49 8.15 20.00
CA LYS A 197 -18.23 8.75 21.33
C LYS A 197 -19.50 9.07 22.15
N ARG A 198 -20.67 8.50 21.82
CA ARG A 198 -21.91 8.73 22.58
C ARG A 198 -22.33 7.47 23.33
N GLY A 199 -21.98 7.41 24.62
CA GLY A 199 -22.56 6.47 25.57
C GLY A 199 -21.56 5.48 26.18
N SER A 200 -21.94 4.91 27.32
CA SER A 200 -21.17 3.97 28.14
C SER A 200 -21.20 2.52 27.61
N GLU A 201 -21.62 2.30 26.36
CA GLU A 201 -21.77 0.96 25.78
C GLU A 201 -20.95 0.82 24.50
N THR A 202 -20.25 -0.30 24.40
CA THR A 202 -19.33 -0.69 23.32
C THR A 202 -20.05 -1.22 22.08
N SER A 203 -21.20 -0.65 21.72
CA SER A 203 -21.91 -1.03 20.50
C SER A 203 -21.26 -0.35 19.30
N VAL A 204 -20.63 -1.13 18.41
CA VAL A 204 -20.06 -0.59 17.16
C VAL A 204 -21.20 -0.39 16.17
N ASP A 205 -21.29 0.79 15.56
CA ASP A 205 -22.28 1.10 14.53
C ASP A 205 -22.07 0.16 13.33
N GLU A 206 -23.06 -0.69 13.03
CA GLU A 206 -22.99 -1.68 11.96
C GLU A 206 -22.64 -1.04 10.60
N THR A 207 -23.12 0.19 10.36
CA THR A 207 -22.80 0.92 9.13
C THR A 207 -21.32 1.32 9.05
N GLN A 208 -20.74 1.78 10.16
CA GLN A 208 -19.32 2.13 10.24
C GLN A 208 -18.43 0.90 10.13
N LEU A 209 -18.86 -0.24 10.66
CA LEU A 209 -18.16 -1.50 10.53
C LEU A 209 -18.12 -2.00 9.08
N VAL A 210 -19.25 -1.91 8.36
CA VAL A 210 -19.31 -2.24 6.92
C VAL A 210 -18.40 -1.32 6.11
N THR A 211 -18.41 -0.01 6.39
CA THR A 211 -17.51 0.94 5.73
C THR A 211 -16.04 0.65 6.02
N LEU A 212 -15.70 0.31 7.27
CA LEU A 212 -14.34 -0.07 7.65
C LEU A 212 -13.88 -1.35 6.94
N GLU A 213 -14.72 -2.39 6.92
CA GLU A 213 -14.40 -3.65 6.23
C GLU A 213 -14.16 -3.43 4.74
N ALA A 214 -15.10 -2.76 4.07
CA ALA A 214 -15.00 -2.45 2.65
C ALA A 214 -13.80 -1.56 2.33
N GLY A 215 -13.52 -0.57 3.18
CA GLY A 215 -12.34 0.29 3.08
C GLY A 215 -11.04 -0.49 3.20
N LEU A 216 -10.89 -1.33 4.22
CA LEU A 216 -9.69 -2.17 4.39
C LEU A 216 -9.51 -3.17 3.25
N LYS A 217 -10.59 -3.74 2.72
CA LYS A 217 -10.55 -4.59 1.52
C LYS A 217 -10.11 -3.82 0.28
N ALA A 218 -10.64 -2.61 0.06
CA ALA A 218 -10.22 -1.75 -1.04
C ALA A 218 -8.73 -1.40 -0.94
N PHE A 219 -8.24 -1.08 0.26
CA PHE A 219 -6.83 -0.79 0.52
C PHE A 219 -5.92 -2.00 0.33
N TYR A 220 -6.36 -3.19 0.76
CA TYR A 220 -5.66 -4.45 0.51
C TYR A 220 -5.52 -4.73 -0.99
N LEU A 221 -6.61 -4.57 -1.76
CA LEU A 221 -6.57 -4.76 -3.21
C LEU A 221 -5.70 -3.70 -3.91
N ALA A 222 -5.71 -2.46 -3.43
CA ALA A 222 -4.83 -1.40 -3.91
C ALA A 222 -3.34 -1.72 -3.68
N ASP A 223 -3.00 -2.27 -2.51
CA ASP A 223 -1.65 -2.78 -2.24
C ASP A 223 -1.24 -3.87 -3.26
N LEU A 224 -2.17 -4.75 -3.65
CA LEU A 224 -1.90 -5.76 -4.67
C LEU A 224 -1.73 -5.15 -6.08
N ILE A 225 -2.37 -4.02 -6.38
CA ILE A 225 -2.10 -3.27 -7.63
C ILE A 225 -0.65 -2.82 -7.64
N VAL A 226 -0.17 -2.20 -6.56
CA VAL A 226 1.22 -1.73 -6.44
C VAL A 226 2.21 -2.89 -6.53
N ARG A 227 1.91 -4.05 -5.92
CA ARG A 227 2.76 -5.24 -6.01
C ARG A 227 2.88 -5.77 -7.44
N ASP A 228 1.77 -5.83 -8.18
CA ASP A 228 1.70 -6.55 -9.45
C ASP A 228 1.97 -5.65 -10.68
N TYR A 229 1.64 -4.36 -10.60
CA TYR A 229 1.83 -3.36 -11.66
C TYR A 229 2.84 -2.27 -11.31
N GLY A 230 3.38 -2.27 -10.09
CA GLY A 230 4.33 -1.26 -9.66
C GLY A 230 3.69 0.07 -9.29
N THR A 231 4.55 1.07 -9.18
CA THR A 231 4.22 2.43 -8.70
C THR A 231 3.93 3.41 -9.83
N HIS A 232 4.49 3.14 -11.01
CA HIS A 232 4.48 4.01 -12.17
C HIS A 232 4.02 3.22 -13.40
N SER A 233 3.58 3.93 -14.42
CA SER A 233 3.34 3.42 -15.76
C SER A 233 4.28 4.11 -16.73
N ILE A 234 5.04 3.32 -17.49
CA ILE A 234 5.98 3.86 -18.48
C ILE A 234 5.19 4.37 -19.68
N SER A 235 5.32 5.67 -19.95
CA SER A 235 4.67 6.34 -21.08
C SER A 235 5.64 6.61 -22.23
N SER A 236 6.95 6.60 -21.99
CA SER A 236 7.98 6.78 -23.00
C SER A 236 9.21 5.93 -22.71
N VAL A 237 9.82 5.36 -23.75
CA VAL A 237 11.07 4.61 -23.67
C VAL A 237 12.05 5.09 -24.73
N ASP A 238 13.30 5.27 -24.32
CA ASP A 238 14.42 5.49 -25.24
C ASP A 238 15.07 4.14 -25.52
N ALA A 239 15.01 3.70 -26.78
CA ALA A 239 15.58 2.44 -27.22
C ALA A 239 16.97 2.65 -27.82
N GLY A 240 17.93 1.82 -27.42
CA GLY A 240 19.32 2.00 -27.82
C GLY A 240 20.26 1.02 -27.13
N GLY A 241 21.53 1.43 -27.05
CA GLY A 241 22.56 0.72 -26.30
C GLY A 241 23.38 1.67 -25.43
N VAL A 242 23.88 1.16 -24.30
CA VAL A 242 24.75 1.91 -23.38
C VAL A 242 25.90 1.05 -22.91
N LEU A 243 27.12 1.54 -23.07
CA LEU A 243 28.31 1.00 -22.42
C LEU A 243 28.67 1.89 -21.24
N VAL A 244 28.82 1.32 -20.05
CA VAL A 244 29.16 2.07 -18.83
C VAL A 244 30.36 1.44 -18.13
N LYS A 245 31.30 2.29 -17.71
CA LYS A 245 32.43 1.94 -16.84
C LYS A 245 32.25 2.66 -15.51
N ILE A 246 32.25 1.89 -14.43
CA ILE A 246 32.21 2.40 -13.06
C ILE A 246 33.56 2.11 -12.42
N ASP A 247 34.23 3.16 -11.95
CA ASP A 247 35.47 3.08 -11.19
C ASP A 247 35.24 3.61 -9.77
N ILE A 248 35.85 2.96 -8.78
CA ILE A 248 35.89 3.42 -7.39
C ILE A 248 37.32 3.78 -7.08
N LEU A 249 37.55 5.04 -6.72
CA LEU A 249 38.89 5.57 -6.48
C LEU A 249 39.34 5.34 -5.03
N ASP A 250 40.60 5.65 -4.74
CA ASP A 250 41.17 5.62 -3.38
C ASP A 250 40.58 6.72 -2.46
N GLU A 251 40.78 6.58 -1.14
CA GLU A 251 40.23 7.50 -0.13
C GLU A 251 40.79 8.93 -0.25
N ASP A 252 42.03 9.08 -0.70
CA ASP A 252 42.68 10.39 -0.88
C ASP A 252 41.92 11.26 -1.90
N THR A 253 41.18 10.64 -2.82
CA THR A 253 40.36 11.36 -3.78
C THR A 253 39.19 12.13 -3.17
N LYS A 254 38.74 11.84 -1.94
CA LYS A 254 37.60 12.56 -1.33
C LYS A 254 37.89 14.03 -1.04
N SER A 255 39.14 14.35 -0.68
CA SER A 255 39.56 15.72 -0.39
C SER A 255 39.82 16.57 -1.64
N LEU A 256 39.59 16.02 -2.84
CA LEU A 256 39.81 16.75 -4.09
C LEU A 256 38.84 17.92 -4.25
N THR A 257 39.39 19.04 -4.74
CA THR A 257 38.61 20.24 -5.06
C THR A 257 37.68 19.98 -6.25
N GLN A 258 36.67 20.84 -6.44
CA GLN A 258 35.75 20.71 -7.57
C GLN A 258 36.50 20.72 -8.92
N GLN A 259 37.56 21.53 -9.05
CA GLN A 259 38.36 21.60 -10.27
C GLN A 259 39.13 20.30 -10.53
N ASP A 260 39.68 19.68 -9.48
CA ASP A 260 40.40 18.40 -9.62
C ASP A 260 39.46 17.26 -9.99
N ARG A 261 38.21 17.29 -9.51
CA ARG A 261 37.17 16.31 -9.89
C ARG A 261 36.83 16.37 -11.37
N TRP A 262 36.81 17.57 -11.97
CA TRP A 262 36.66 17.71 -13.43
C TRP A 262 37.84 17.07 -14.20
N ASN A 263 39.07 17.24 -13.71
CA ASN A 263 40.24 16.60 -14.30
C ASN A 263 40.18 15.06 -14.20
N VAL A 264 39.67 14.54 -13.07
CA VAL A 264 39.42 13.11 -12.87
C VAL A 264 38.37 12.60 -13.88
N ALA A 265 37.25 13.31 -14.05
CA ALA A 265 36.22 12.96 -15.03
C ALA A 265 36.77 12.94 -16.47
N ALA A 266 37.56 13.94 -16.86
CA ALA A 266 38.20 14.00 -18.18
C ALA A 266 39.21 12.85 -18.39
N SER A 267 39.95 12.49 -17.34
CA SER A 267 40.90 11.37 -17.36
C SER A 267 40.19 10.02 -17.51
N ALA A 268 39.04 9.86 -16.86
CA ALA A 268 38.19 8.68 -16.99
C ALA A 268 37.62 8.55 -18.42
N SER A 269 37.09 9.64 -18.99
CA SER A 269 36.65 9.67 -20.40
C SER A 269 37.76 9.29 -21.37
N THR A 270 38.98 9.81 -21.18
CA THR A 270 40.14 9.49 -22.03
C THR A 270 40.50 8.02 -21.94
N THR A 271 40.54 7.48 -20.72
CA THR A 271 40.85 6.07 -20.46
C THR A 271 39.81 5.16 -21.09
N PHE A 272 38.53 5.51 -20.97
CA PHE A 272 37.44 4.73 -21.57
C PHE A 272 37.43 4.81 -23.11
N ALA A 273 37.65 5.99 -23.68
CA ALA A 273 37.80 6.18 -25.12
C ALA A 273 38.97 5.37 -25.69
N SER A 274 40.08 5.26 -24.93
CA SER A 274 41.22 4.42 -25.28
C SER A 274 40.87 2.93 -25.32
N ILE A 275 40.08 2.43 -24.37
CA ILE A 275 39.58 1.04 -24.37
C ILE A 275 38.77 0.75 -25.65
N LEU A 276 37.95 1.71 -26.07
CA LEU A 276 37.08 1.60 -27.26
C LEU A 276 37.78 1.97 -28.58
N LYS A 277 39.08 2.32 -28.55
CA LYS A 277 39.87 2.78 -29.71
C LYS A 277 39.24 3.97 -30.45
N LEU A 278 38.57 4.87 -29.71
CA LEU A 278 37.93 6.06 -30.28
C LEU A 278 38.96 7.12 -30.66
N LYS A 279 38.80 7.74 -31.84
CA LYS A 279 39.51 8.95 -32.23
C LYS A 279 38.69 10.16 -31.80
N VAL A 280 38.98 10.73 -30.63
CA VAL A 280 38.29 11.93 -30.13
C VAL A 280 38.99 13.18 -30.69
N GLY A 281 38.22 14.13 -31.25
CA GLY A 281 38.73 15.41 -31.75
C GLY A 281 38.91 16.44 -30.62
N GLY A 282 40.07 17.13 -30.61
CA GLY A 282 40.49 18.06 -29.54
C GLY A 282 41.84 17.64 -28.94
N SER A 283 42.46 18.46 -28.08
CA SER A 283 43.80 18.20 -27.48
C SER A 283 43.89 16.96 -26.58
N MET A 284 42.83 16.14 -26.49
CA MET A 284 42.80 14.85 -25.82
C MET A 284 43.20 13.74 -26.80
N SER A 285 44.46 13.75 -27.24
CA SER A 285 45.07 12.54 -27.76
C SER A 285 45.22 11.53 -26.61
N SER A 286 45.07 10.23 -26.93
CA SER A 286 45.18 9.12 -25.96
C SER A 286 46.56 9.12 -25.30
N ASN A 287 46.72 9.88 -24.24
CA ASN A 287 47.98 10.00 -23.54
C ASN A 287 48.05 8.81 -22.56
N GLN A 288 48.77 7.77 -22.94
CA GLN A 288 48.89 6.54 -22.16
C GLN A 288 49.36 6.80 -20.71
N SER A 289 50.15 7.86 -20.51
CA SER A 289 50.56 8.35 -19.19
C SER A 289 49.39 8.79 -18.30
N VAL A 290 48.34 9.41 -18.85
CA VAL A 290 47.14 9.85 -18.12
C VAL A 290 46.30 8.66 -17.69
N ALA A 291 46.14 7.67 -18.57
CA ALA A 291 45.42 6.44 -18.26
C ALA A 291 46.13 5.64 -17.15
N GLU A 292 47.46 5.54 -17.20
CA GLU A 292 48.25 4.86 -16.16
C GLU A 292 48.17 5.57 -14.80
N GLN A 293 48.22 6.91 -14.78
CA GLN A 293 48.07 7.69 -13.54
C GLN A 293 46.68 7.55 -12.93
N TYR A 294 45.62 7.56 -13.76
CA TYR A 294 44.25 7.38 -13.30
C TYR A 294 44.01 5.95 -12.79
N ASN A 295 44.44 4.94 -13.54
CA ASN A 295 44.24 3.53 -13.17
C ASN A 295 44.95 3.16 -11.86
N LYS A 296 46.08 3.81 -11.52
CA LYS A 296 46.73 3.64 -10.20
C LYS A 296 45.88 4.08 -9.02
N LYS A 297 44.96 5.02 -9.22
CA LYS A 297 44.03 5.51 -8.19
C LYS A 297 42.75 4.68 -8.12
N SER A 298 42.50 3.81 -9.10
CA SER A 298 41.29 2.98 -9.15
C SER A 298 41.49 1.71 -8.32
N THR A 299 40.65 1.54 -7.30
CA THR A 299 40.64 0.36 -6.42
C THR A 299 39.72 -0.73 -6.95
N HIS A 300 38.65 -0.35 -7.65
CA HIS A 300 37.70 -1.24 -8.28
C HIS A 300 37.26 -0.67 -9.62
N SER A 301 37.11 -1.53 -10.64
CA SER A 301 36.66 -1.12 -11.97
C SER A 301 35.74 -2.19 -12.56
N ARG A 302 34.60 -1.76 -13.10
CA ARG A 302 33.62 -2.64 -13.75
C ARG A 302 33.09 -1.99 -15.02
N ILE A 303 33.05 -2.77 -16.11
CA ILE A 303 32.39 -2.37 -17.36
C ILE A 303 31.12 -3.19 -17.53
N SER A 304 30.01 -2.54 -17.88
CA SER A 304 28.72 -3.17 -18.18
C SER A 304 28.19 -2.67 -19.53
N SER A 305 27.56 -3.57 -20.29
CA SER A 305 26.92 -3.26 -21.57
C SER A 305 25.42 -3.53 -21.45
N TYR A 306 24.61 -2.58 -21.89
CA TYR A 306 23.16 -2.70 -22.00
C TYR A 306 22.78 -2.61 -23.48
N GLY A 307 22.21 -3.68 -24.02
CA GLY A 307 21.93 -3.81 -25.45
C GLY A 307 23.19 -3.98 -26.30
N GLY A 308 22.95 -4.25 -27.58
CA GLY A 308 23.99 -4.55 -28.54
C GLY A 308 24.63 -5.93 -28.37
N PRO A 309 25.66 -6.24 -29.17
CA PRO A 309 26.39 -7.50 -29.11
C PRO A 309 27.18 -7.63 -27.80
N ILE A 310 27.54 -8.86 -27.41
CA ILE A 310 28.31 -9.14 -26.19
C ILE A 310 29.65 -8.38 -26.22
N PHE A 311 29.80 -7.44 -25.30
CA PHE A 311 31.01 -6.62 -25.20
C PHE A 311 32.22 -7.44 -24.72
N ARG A 312 33.29 -7.45 -25.52
CA ARG A 312 34.58 -8.06 -25.18
C ARG A 312 35.69 -7.02 -25.28
N ALA A 313 36.20 -6.57 -24.14
CA ALA A 313 37.13 -5.44 -24.03
C ALA A 313 38.39 -5.55 -24.91
N TYR A 314 38.88 -6.77 -25.20
CA TYR A 314 40.08 -6.98 -26.02
C TYR A 314 39.82 -7.12 -27.54
N GLN A 315 38.57 -7.33 -27.94
CA GLN A 315 38.21 -7.73 -29.30
C GLN A 315 37.32 -6.72 -30.03
N MET A 316 36.55 -5.91 -29.31
CA MET A 316 35.50 -5.07 -29.88
C MET A 316 35.97 -3.64 -30.12
N ASN A 317 35.73 -3.12 -31.33
CA ASN A 317 35.82 -1.68 -31.63
C ASN A 317 34.40 -1.05 -31.60
N LEU A 318 34.31 0.28 -31.55
CA LEU A 318 33.00 0.97 -31.55
C LEU A 318 32.12 0.59 -32.75
N SER A 319 32.70 0.56 -33.96
CA SER A 319 31.97 0.29 -35.20
C SER A 319 31.38 -1.11 -35.23
N ASP A 320 32.05 -2.11 -34.65
CA ASP A 320 31.54 -3.48 -34.51
C ASP A 320 30.35 -3.53 -33.54
N TRP A 321 30.41 -2.74 -32.47
CA TRP A 321 29.33 -2.63 -31.50
C TRP A 321 28.09 -1.93 -32.08
N GLU A 322 28.30 -0.83 -32.82
CA GLU A 322 27.22 -0.09 -33.49
C GLU A 322 26.51 -0.93 -34.56
N GLN A 323 27.25 -1.73 -35.34
CA GLN A 323 26.67 -2.58 -36.37
C GLN A 323 25.73 -3.65 -35.79
N GLY A 324 26.04 -4.21 -34.63
CA GLY A 324 25.20 -5.22 -33.98
C GLY A 324 24.08 -4.65 -33.11
N LEU A 325 23.99 -3.32 -32.99
CA LEU A 325 23.07 -2.65 -32.07
C LEU A 325 21.60 -2.74 -32.52
N ASP A 326 21.35 -2.62 -33.82
CA ASP A 326 19.99 -2.55 -34.37
C ASP A 326 19.16 -3.81 -34.11
N ASP A 327 19.81 -4.98 -34.03
CA ASP A 327 19.17 -6.26 -33.73
C ASP A 327 18.96 -6.51 -32.22
N HIS A 328 19.59 -5.71 -31.35
CA HIS A 328 19.67 -5.96 -29.91
C HIS A 328 19.38 -4.70 -29.07
N LEU A 329 18.38 -3.92 -29.49
CA LEU A 329 17.96 -2.71 -28.78
C LEU A 329 17.30 -3.04 -27.45
N VAL A 330 17.62 -2.24 -26.44
CA VAL A 330 16.99 -2.29 -25.12
C VAL A 330 16.52 -0.91 -24.70
N ALA A 331 15.62 -0.84 -23.71
CA ALA A 331 15.27 0.43 -23.09
C ALA A 331 16.43 0.94 -22.22
N ILE A 332 17.06 2.01 -22.69
CA ILE A 332 18.22 2.66 -22.07
C ILE A 332 17.84 3.92 -21.27
N ASP A 333 16.64 4.45 -21.45
CA ASP A 333 16.00 5.35 -20.51
C ASP A 333 14.48 5.18 -20.56
N ARG A 334 13.81 5.56 -19.48
CA ARG A 334 12.38 5.41 -19.30
C ARG A 334 11.82 6.66 -18.68
N SER A 335 10.67 7.10 -19.18
CA SER A 335 9.86 8.15 -18.57
C SER A 335 8.45 7.63 -18.38
N GLY A 336 7.82 8.03 -17.29
CA GLY A 336 6.52 7.54 -16.91
C GLY A 336 5.84 8.47 -15.93
N GLN A 337 4.59 8.13 -15.64
CA GLN A 337 3.79 8.83 -14.65
C GLN A 337 3.37 7.84 -13.57
N PRO A 338 3.02 8.34 -12.39
CA PRO A 338 2.42 7.52 -11.35
C PRO A 338 1.22 6.69 -11.81
N ILE A 339 1.08 5.47 -11.30
CA ILE A 339 0.02 4.56 -11.74
C ILE A 339 -1.39 5.09 -11.41
N HIS A 340 -1.54 5.86 -10.35
CA HIS A 340 -2.84 6.44 -9.95
C HIS A 340 -3.32 7.56 -10.89
N GLU A 341 -2.41 8.18 -11.66
CA GLU A 341 -2.74 9.18 -12.69
C GLU A 341 -3.33 8.56 -13.96
N LEU A 342 -3.18 7.25 -14.14
CA LEU A 342 -3.88 6.53 -15.22
C LEU A 342 -5.40 6.46 -15.00
N ILE A 343 -5.89 6.76 -13.80
CA ILE A 343 -7.28 6.57 -13.40
C ILE A 343 -8.01 7.89 -13.62
N THR A 344 -8.74 8.01 -14.72
CA THR A 344 -9.43 9.23 -15.15
C THR A 344 -10.80 8.89 -15.72
N GLY A 345 -11.68 9.90 -15.86
CA GLY A 345 -12.95 9.75 -16.57
C GLY A 345 -12.84 9.27 -18.02
N ARG A 346 -11.67 9.43 -18.65
CA ARG A 346 -11.43 8.98 -20.03
C ARG A 346 -11.00 7.52 -20.10
N SER A 347 -10.16 7.08 -19.18
CA SER A 347 -9.66 5.71 -19.12
C SER A 347 -10.65 4.74 -18.46
N MET A 348 -11.57 5.26 -17.64
CA MET A 348 -12.61 4.52 -16.92
C MET A 348 -14.00 5.18 -17.12
N PRO A 349 -14.50 5.32 -18.35
CA PRO A 349 -15.73 6.07 -18.65
C PRO A 349 -16.99 5.47 -18.01
N GLU A 350 -16.96 4.19 -17.64
CA GLU A 350 -18.03 3.51 -16.94
C GLU A 350 -18.21 3.94 -15.49
N LEU A 351 -17.24 4.59 -14.86
CA LEU A 351 -17.31 5.02 -13.46
C LEU A 351 -17.80 6.47 -13.36
N ALA A 352 -18.58 6.76 -12.33
CA ALA A 352 -18.92 8.15 -12.03
C ALA A 352 -17.71 8.90 -11.45
N GLU A 353 -17.62 10.21 -11.70
CA GLU A 353 -16.44 11.04 -11.38
C GLU A 353 -16.02 10.94 -9.89
N HIS A 354 -16.98 10.94 -8.98
CA HIS A 354 -16.72 10.84 -7.54
C HIS A 354 -16.12 9.47 -7.14
N VAL A 355 -16.40 8.40 -7.90
CA VAL A 355 -15.80 7.07 -7.69
C VAL A 355 -14.36 7.06 -8.22
N ILE A 356 -14.12 7.70 -9.36
CA ILE A 356 -12.78 7.85 -9.96
C ILE A 356 -11.84 8.58 -9.00
N MET A 357 -12.31 9.67 -8.39
CA MET A 357 -11.54 10.41 -7.39
C MET A 357 -11.19 9.55 -6.17
N ARG A 358 -12.16 8.80 -5.63
CA ARG A 358 -11.93 7.87 -4.50
C ARG A 358 -10.96 6.74 -4.86
N LEU A 359 -11.12 6.16 -6.03
CA LEU A 359 -10.28 5.08 -6.53
C LEU A 359 -8.83 5.56 -6.75
N SER A 360 -8.64 6.67 -7.45
CA SER A 360 -7.32 7.27 -7.68
C SER A 360 -6.63 7.59 -6.36
N LYS A 361 -7.34 8.21 -5.41
CA LYS A 361 -6.81 8.49 -4.07
C LYS A 361 -6.43 7.21 -3.32
N THR A 362 -7.24 6.15 -3.41
CA THR A 362 -6.94 4.85 -2.76
C THR A 362 -5.66 4.20 -3.32
N ILE A 363 -5.46 4.24 -4.64
CA ILE A 363 -4.21 3.74 -5.26
C ILE A 363 -3.02 4.61 -4.88
N LYS A 364 -3.18 5.94 -4.89
CA LYS A 364 -2.14 6.88 -4.43
C LYS A 364 -1.70 6.57 -3.00
N SER A 365 -2.64 6.33 -2.10
CA SER A 365 -2.38 5.94 -0.70
C SER A 365 -1.60 4.62 -0.58
N ALA A 366 -1.86 3.64 -1.46
CA ALA A 366 -1.09 2.40 -1.50
C ALA A 366 0.36 2.62 -1.97
N VAL A 367 0.57 3.46 -2.99
CA VAL A 367 1.92 3.84 -3.45
C VAL A 367 2.67 4.58 -2.32
N GLU A 368 2.04 5.58 -1.69
CA GLU A 368 2.58 6.30 -0.54
C GLU A 368 3.03 5.35 0.58
N ARG A 369 2.20 4.37 0.91
CA ARG A 369 2.50 3.37 1.95
C ARG A 369 3.72 2.53 1.59
N TYR A 370 3.83 2.10 0.34
CA TYR A 370 4.99 1.35 -0.15
C TYR A 370 6.30 2.13 -0.01
N TYR A 371 6.30 3.43 -0.34
CA TYR A 371 7.46 4.30 -0.14
C TYR A 371 7.78 4.53 1.34
N LYS A 372 6.77 4.88 2.15
CA LYS A 372 6.94 5.10 3.60
C LYS A 372 7.50 3.87 4.34
N THR A 373 7.09 2.67 3.93
CA THR A 373 7.55 1.39 4.51
C THR A 373 9.04 1.13 4.25
N ASN A 374 9.55 1.58 3.10
CA ASN A 374 10.91 1.34 2.63
C ASN A 374 11.87 2.53 2.88
N ALA A 375 11.38 3.60 3.48
CA ALA A 375 12.19 4.73 3.93
C ALA A 375 12.85 4.41 5.28
N VAL A 376 14.18 4.48 5.31
CA VAL A 376 15.01 4.39 6.52
C VAL A 376 15.62 5.77 6.73
N ILE A 377 15.15 6.46 7.76
CA ILE A 377 15.55 7.84 8.07
C ILE A 377 16.77 7.77 8.99
N GLY A 378 17.87 8.35 8.54
CA GLY A 378 19.14 8.34 9.26
C GLY A 378 20.17 9.25 8.60
N CYS A 379 21.32 9.42 9.25
CA CYS A 379 22.37 10.27 8.68
C CYS A 379 23.01 9.59 7.46
N MET A 380 22.99 10.28 6.32
CA MET A 380 23.54 9.78 5.07
C MET A 380 24.95 10.30 4.76
N ASP A 381 25.49 11.19 5.59
CA ASP A 381 26.83 11.77 5.43
C ASP A 381 27.92 10.82 5.95
N PRO A 382 28.78 10.25 5.08
CA PRO A 382 29.84 9.33 5.49
C PRO A 382 30.91 9.95 6.41
N SER A 383 30.95 11.27 6.54
CA SER A 383 31.87 11.98 7.44
C SER A 383 31.32 12.13 8.86
N SER A 384 30.03 11.88 9.08
CA SER A 384 29.37 12.00 10.37
C SER A 384 29.63 10.80 11.29
N ALA A 385 29.70 11.04 12.60
CA ALA A 385 29.75 9.97 13.60
C ALA A 385 28.44 9.17 13.67
N PHE A 386 27.33 9.73 13.19
CA PHE A 386 26.02 9.10 13.16
C PHE A 386 25.68 8.50 11.78
N TYR A 387 26.63 8.48 10.84
CA TYR A 387 26.43 7.91 9.51
C TYR A 387 25.83 6.51 9.61
N ASP A 388 24.68 6.28 8.97
CA ASP A 388 24.06 4.97 8.86
C ASP A 388 24.05 4.56 7.40
N ARG A 389 24.75 3.45 7.10
CA ARG A 389 24.88 2.93 5.74
C ARG A 389 23.54 2.48 5.15
N GLU A 390 22.60 2.07 6.01
CA GLU A 390 21.30 1.57 5.58
C GLU A 390 20.29 2.70 5.32
N ALA A 391 20.59 3.92 5.81
CA ALA A 391 19.75 5.10 5.61
C ALA A 391 19.67 5.48 4.13
N ASN A 392 18.45 5.78 3.69
CA ASN A 392 18.15 6.26 2.34
C ASN A 392 17.32 7.54 2.34
N VAL A 393 17.00 8.06 3.52
CA VAL A 393 16.40 9.36 3.74
C VAL A 393 17.24 10.08 4.78
N ASP A 394 17.72 11.28 4.44
CA ASP A 394 18.57 12.04 5.34
C ASP A 394 17.79 12.50 6.58
N ALA A 395 18.40 12.35 7.75
CA ALA A 395 17.87 12.87 8.99
C ALA A 395 18.10 14.39 9.06
N GLU A 396 17.20 15.11 9.75
CA GLU A 396 17.34 16.56 9.91
C GLU A 396 18.63 16.96 10.66
N MET A 397 19.20 16.06 11.48
CA MET A 397 20.33 16.33 12.37
C MET A 397 21.45 15.30 12.17
N CYS A 398 22.52 15.71 11.48
CA CYS A 398 23.62 14.84 11.04
C CYS A 398 25.02 15.27 11.53
N THR A 399 25.13 16.32 12.35
CA THR A 399 26.38 17.11 12.49
C THR A 399 27.21 16.90 13.77
N SER A 400 26.93 15.89 14.62
CA SER A 400 27.77 15.68 15.81
C SER A 400 29.05 14.91 15.49
N THR A 401 30.15 15.36 16.09
CA THR A 401 31.48 14.72 16.05
C THR A 401 31.80 13.90 17.31
N GLN A 402 30.90 13.86 18.29
CA GLN A 402 31.13 13.15 19.56
C GLN A 402 29.96 12.20 19.90
N LEU A 403 30.30 10.92 20.08
CA LEU A 403 29.45 9.92 20.73
C LEU A 403 29.68 10.05 22.23
N ASN A 404 28.71 10.60 22.97
CA ASN A 404 28.74 10.48 24.42
C ASN A 404 28.42 9.02 24.78
N PRO A 405 29.27 8.33 25.56
CA PRO A 405 28.99 6.96 25.98
C PRO A 405 27.68 6.93 26.78
N VAL A 406 26.81 5.98 26.42
CA VAL A 406 25.62 5.67 27.21
C VAL A 406 26.10 5.06 28.53
N ASN A 407 25.81 5.70 29.65
CA ASN A 407 26.16 5.14 30.96
C ASN A 407 25.28 3.91 31.23
N ASP A 408 25.89 2.73 31.32
CA ASP A 408 25.24 1.43 31.54
C ASP A 408 24.54 1.28 32.92
N ALA A 409 24.69 2.26 33.81
CA ALA A 409 24.11 2.26 35.16
C ALA A 409 22.80 3.08 35.30
N ALA A 410 22.20 3.52 34.18
CA ALA A 410 21.00 4.35 34.19
C ALA A 410 19.70 3.55 34.00
N GLN A 411 18.58 4.13 34.45
CA GLN A 411 17.22 3.66 34.13
C GLN A 411 17.08 3.44 32.61
N LEU A 412 16.57 2.28 32.20
CA LEU A 412 16.40 1.97 30.78
C LEU A 412 15.25 2.80 30.18
N PRO A 413 15.35 3.20 28.90
CA PRO A 413 14.36 4.07 28.26
C PRO A 413 12.96 3.44 28.13
N LEU A 414 12.86 2.12 28.25
CA LEU A 414 11.64 1.33 28.07
C LEU A 414 11.19 0.69 29.39
N GLY A 415 10.00 1.03 29.87
CA GLY A 415 9.38 0.45 31.07
C GLY A 415 8.44 -0.73 30.77
N GLY A 416 8.26 -1.05 29.48
CA GLY A 416 7.37 -2.12 29.03
C GLY A 416 6.37 -1.73 27.96
N VAL A 417 5.53 -2.70 27.60
CA VAL A 417 4.43 -2.53 26.65
C VAL A 417 3.21 -3.28 27.16
N PHE A 418 2.02 -2.78 26.85
CA PHE A 418 0.76 -3.44 27.18
C PHE A 418 -0.32 -3.10 26.16
N GLN A 419 -1.33 -3.98 26.05
CA GLN A 419 -2.46 -3.83 25.15
C GLN A 419 -3.75 -4.07 25.93
N LYS A 420 -4.59 -3.03 26.01
CA LYS A 420 -5.94 -3.11 26.59
C LYS A 420 -6.91 -3.61 25.52
N CYS A 421 -7.96 -4.33 25.94
CA CYS A 421 -9.08 -4.71 25.09
C CYS A 421 -10.39 -4.21 25.68
N ASN A 422 -11.31 -3.81 24.80
CA ASN A 422 -12.67 -3.45 25.14
C ASN A 422 -13.62 -4.27 24.26
N GLY A 423 -14.59 -4.95 24.86
CA GLY A 423 -15.51 -5.85 24.16
C GLY A 423 -15.82 -7.14 24.94
N PRO A 424 -16.38 -8.16 24.27
CA PRO A 424 -16.72 -9.44 24.90
C PRO A 424 -15.50 -10.13 25.51
N VAL A 425 -15.65 -10.67 26.72
CA VAL A 425 -14.55 -11.31 27.49
C VAL A 425 -13.90 -12.44 26.70
N GLU A 426 -14.69 -13.24 25.99
CA GLU A 426 -14.20 -14.36 25.18
C GLU A 426 -13.26 -13.90 24.05
N LEU A 427 -13.58 -12.77 23.42
CA LEU A 427 -12.73 -12.19 22.36
C LEU A 427 -11.51 -11.51 22.97
N CYS A 428 -11.69 -10.73 24.04
CA CYS A 428 -10.61 -9.97 24.68
C CYS A 428 -9.54 -10.85 25.35
N ALA A 429 -9.91 -12.00 25.91
CA ALA A 429 -8.98 -12.91 26.57
C ALA A 429 -7.83 -13.38 25.65
N THR A 430 -8.04 -13.38 24.33
CA THR A 430 -7.04 -13.81 23.34
C THR A 430 -6.11 -12.70 22.86
N VAL A 431 -6.46 -11.43 23.11
CA VAL A 431 -5.75 -10.26 22.57
C VAL A 431 -5.21 -9.33 23.65
N GLU A 432 -5.62 -9.46 24.91
CA GLU A 432 -5.06 -8.65 26.00
C GLU A 432 -3.60 -9.00 26.29
N VAL A 433 -2.79 -7.97 26.52
CA VAL A 433 -1.38 -8.14 26.92
C VAL A 433 -1.09 -7.22 28.08
N LYS A 434 -0.75 -7.81 29.23
CA LYS A 434 -0.35 -7.07 30.43
C LYS A 434 1.12 -6.70 30.37
N ASN A 435 1.49 -5.60 31.02
CA ASN A 435 2.89 -5.21 31.14
C ASN A 435 3.62 -6.22 32.03
N PRO A 436 4.67 -6.92 31.55
CA PRO A 436 5.39 -7.88 32.38
C PRO A 436 6.00 -7.30 33.65
N ALA A 437 6.33 -6.00 33.67
CA ALA A 437 6.92 -5.34 34.84
C ALA A 437 5.91 -5.12 35.98
N THR A 438 4.65 -4.83 35.66
CA THR A 438 3.61 -4.53 36.66
C THR A 438 2.60 -5.66 36.85
N GLY A 439 2.53 -6.60 35.90
CA GLY A 439 1.48 -7.61 35.85
C GLY A 439 0.09 -7.05 35.53
N ASP A 440 -0.01 -5.80 35.08
CA ASP A 440 -1.26 -5.08 34.80
C ASP A 440 -1.15 -4.18 33.56
N PHE A 441 -2.22 -3.48 33.19
CA PHE A 441 -2.27 -2.54 32.06
C PHE A 441 -1.75 -1.13 32.42
N THR A 442 -0.63 -1.08 33.14
CA THR A 442 -0.03 0.14 33.70
C THR A 442 1.49 0.16 33.48
N CYS A 443 2.08 1.36 33.54
CA CYS A 443 3.52 1.54 33.52
C CYS A 443 4.13 1.52 34.94
N PRO A 444 5.38 1.05 35.10
CA PRO A 444 6.09 1.10 36.38
C PRO A 444 6.43 2.55 36.77
N GLN A 445 6.92 2.73 38.00
CA GLN A 445 7.18 4.08 38.53
C GLN A 445 8.29 4.78 37.73
N GLY A 446 8.10 6.06 37.41
CA GLY A 446 9.05 6.85 36.60
C GLY A 446 8.88 6.68 35.08
N TYR A 447 7.85 5.95 34.64
CA TYR A 447 7.47 5.82 33.24
C TYR A 447 6.07 6.38 32.99
N LEU A 448 5.86 6.93 31.80
CA LEU A 448 4.54 7.37 31.34
C LEU A 448 4.04 6.45 30.22
N SER A 449 2.72 6.20 30.21
CA SER A 449 2.06 5.42 29.16
C SER A 449 1.83 6.27 27.91
N VAL A 450 2.46 5.88 26.81
CA VAL A 450 2.28 6.49 25.49
C VAL A 450 1.44 5.57 24.63
N GLN A 451 0.30 6.06 24.15
CA GLN A 451 -0.49 5.31 23.18
C GLN A 451 0.26 5.19 21.85
N LEU A 452 0.31 3.97 21.30
CA LEU A 452 1.08 3.67 20.10
C LEU A 452 0.24 3.72 18.82
N LEU A 453 -1.01 3.28 18.88
CA LEU A 453 -1.93 3.17 17.74
C LEU A 453 -3.34 3.57 18.16
N SER A 454 -4.16 3.95 17.18
CA SER A 454 -5.59 4.18 17.37
C SER A 454 -6.29 2.89 17.80
N PRO A 455 -7.49 2.94 18.40
CA PRO A 455 -8.28 1.75 18.68
C PRO A 455 -8.45 0.88 17.43
N GLN A 456 -8.08 -0.39 17.52
CA GLN A 456 -8.14 -1.33 16.39
C GLN A 456 -9.19 -2.42 16.64
N VAL A 457 -10.11 -2.58 15.70
CA VAL A 457 -11.02 -3.72 15.67
C VAL A 457 -10.23 -4.99 15.35
N ARG A 458 -10.40 -6.02 16.18
CA ARG A 458 -9.73 -7.32 16.03
C ARG A 458 -10.63 -8.36 15.39
N SER A 459 -11.70 -8.68 16.10
CA SER A 459 -12.70 -9.67 15.75
C SER A 459 -14.04 -9.18 16.25
N CYS A 460 -15.11 -9.62 15.58
CA CYS A 460 -16.46 -9.33 16.01
C CYS A 460 -17.31 -10.59 15.96
N ILE A 461 -18.31 -10.63 16.84
CA ILE A 461 -19.34 -11.64 16.88
C ILE A 461 -20.69 -10.97 16.73
N THR A 462 -21.62 -11.66 16.07
CA THR A 462 -23.00 -11.22 15.95
C THR A 462 -23.82 -11.85 17.06
N VAL A 463 -24.39 -11.01 17.93
CA VAL A 463 -25.27 -11.45 19.02
C VAL A 463 -26.70 -11.08 18.67
N CYS A 464 -27.54 -12.08 18.44
CA CYS A 464 -28.94 -11.88 18.11
C CYS A 464 -29.83 -12.10 19.32
N HIS A 465 -30.58 -11.06 19.70
CA HIS A 465 -31.58 -11.14 20.75
C HIS A 465 -32.89 -11.69 20.18
N PRO A 466 -33.55 -12.64 20.88
CA PRO A 466 -34.86 -13.12 20.48
C PRO A 466 -35.86 -11.96 20.44
N PRO A 467 -36.81 -11.97 19.49
CA PRO A 467 -37.77 -10.89 19.36
C PRO A 467 -38.63 -10.78 20.62
N ALA A 468 -38.87 -9.55 21.10
CA ALA A 468 -39.67 -9.29 22.29
C ALA A 468 -41.18 -9.57 22.05
N SER A 469 -41.60 -9.65 20.79
CA SER A 469 -42.97 -9.97 20.37
C SER A 469 -42.99 -10.74 19.05
N TRP A 470 -44.07 -11.46 18.78
CA TRP A 470 -44.25 -12.30 17.59
C TRP A 470 -44.32 -11.53 16.25
N HIS A 471 -44.42 -10.21 16.30
CA HIS A 471 -44.40 -9.32 15.13
C HIS A 471 -43.03 -8.67 14.87
N GLU A 472 -42.07 -8.82 15.79
CA GLU A 472 -40.78 -8.15 15.70
C GLU A 472 -39.73 -9.13 15.15
N SER A 473 -38.81 -8.65 14.32
CA SER A 473 -37.66 -9.44 13.89
C SER A 473 -36.61 -9.49 15.00
N SER A 474 -35.84 -10.58 15.06
CA SER A 474 -34.67 -10.67 15.95
C SER A 474 -33.71 -9.51 15.68
N LYS A 475 -33.37 -8.74 16.71
CA LYS A 475 -32.38 -7.66 16.62
C LYS A 475 -31.00 -8.25 16.88
N CYS A 476 -30.13 -8.15 15.88
CA CYS A 476 -28.74 -8.59 15.99
C CYS A 476 -27.84 -7.37 16.18
N GLU A 477 -26.90 -7.47 17.11
CA GLU A 477 -25.89 -6.45 17.38
C GLU A 477 -24.51 -7.04 17.11
N GLN A 478 -23.62 -6.25 16.51
CA GLN A 478 -22.22 -6.62 16.34
C GLN A 478 -21.43 -6.18 17.57
N GLN A 479 -20.88 -7.15 18.29
CA GLN A 479 -19.99 -6.90 19.42
C GLN A 479 -18.56 -7.23 18.99
N CYS A 480 -17.66 -6.26 19.13
CA CYS A 480 -16.28 -6.35 18.66
C CYS A 480 -15.28 -6.28 19.82
N ALA A 481 -14.18 -7.02 19.70
CA ALA A 481 -12.98 -6.76 20.50
C ALA A 481 -12.18 -5.64 19.86
N VAL A 482 -12.03 -4.53 20.59
CA VAL A 482 -11.26 -3.36 20.18
C VAL A 482 -10.05 -3.21 21.10
N THR A 483 -8.85 -3.17 20.52
CA THR A 483 -7.61 -3.09 21.30
C THR A 483 -6.95 -1.72 21.19
N VAL A 484 -6.32 -1.28 22.27
CA VAL A 484 -5.48 -0.09 22.31
C VAL A 484 -4.10 -0.45 22.86
N GLN A 485 -3.05 -0.10 22.11
CA GLN A 485 -1.66 -0.43 22.43
C GLN A 485 -0.94 0.74 23.09
N TYR A 486 -0.13 0.42 24.10
CA TYR A 486 0.68 1.37 24.84
C TYR A 486 2.11 0.87 25.01
N TRP A 487 3.03 1.82 25.09
CA TRP A 487 4.40 1.57 25.52
C TRP A 487 4.78 2.55 26.64
N CYS A 488 5.65 2.11 27.53
CA CYS A 488 6.07 2.86 28.70
C CYS A 488 7.41 3.52 28.41
N ALA A 489 7.39 4.84 28.26
CA ALA A 489 8.58 5.66 28.04
C ALA A 489 9.04 6.26 29.36
N THR A 490 10.35 6.40 29.57
CA THR A 490 10.86 7.16 30.72
C THR A 490 10.25 8.55 30.73
N ASP A 491 9.74 8.97 31.89
CA ASP A 491 9.04 10.25 32.00
C ASP A 491 10.04 11.43 31.96
N PRO A 492 10.06 12.26 30.89
CA PRO A 492 10.95 13.41 30.81
C PRO A 492 10.64 14.47 31.87
N THR A 493 9.44 14.46 32.45
CA THR A 493 8.99 15.46 33.42
C THR A 493 9.34 15.09 34.86
N LEU A 494 9.85 13.88 35.10
CA LEU A 494 10.25 13.42 36.42
C LEU A 494 11.78 13.32 36.51
N ASN A 495 12.31 13.59 37.71
CA ASN A 495 13.73 13.42 38.00
C ASN A 495 13.82 12.46 39.19
N VAL A 496 13.73 11.16 38.92
CA VAL A 496 13.71 10.13 39.98
C VAL A 496 15.15 9.67 40.24
N PRO A 497 15.69 9.82 41.46
CA PRO A 497 17.01 9.30 41.81
C PRO A 497 17.03 7.76 41.74
N ILE A 498 18.03 7.18 41.08
CA ILE A 498 18.16 5.73 40.84
C ILE A 498 18.14 4.92 42.15
N GLY A 499 18.64 5.47 43.26
CA GLY A 499 18.67 4.82 44.56
C GLY A 499 17.29 4.63 45.25
N GLN A 500 16.20 5.14 44.67
CA GLN A 500 14.84 4.99 45.19
C GLN A 500 13.96 4.04 44.35
N LEU A 501 14.46 3.55 43.21
CA LEU A 501 13.71 2.69 42.29
C LEU A 501 13.94 1.21 42.65
N GLN A 502 12.88 0.40 42.68
CA GLN A 502 13.03 -1.06 42.81
C GLN A 502 13.64 -1.64 41.53
N GLN A 503 14.18 -2.85 41.59
CA GLN A 503 14.84 -3.47 40.43
C GLN A 503 13.89 -3.63 39.22
N ASP A 504 12.60 -3.83 39.48
CA ASP A 504 11.53 -3.89 38.48
C ASP A 504 11.20 -2.51 37.86
N ASP A 505 11.53 -1.41 38.54
CA ASP A 505 11.35 -0.04 38.07
C ASP A 505 12.56 0.50 37.27
N LEU A 506 13.63 -0.29 37.13
CA LEU A 506 14.81 0.13 36.36
C LEU A 506 14.59 -0.01 34.83
N GLY A 507 13.46 -0.58 34.41
CA GLY A 507 13.06 -0.76 33.02
C GLY A 507 13.49 -2.10 32.41
N MET A 508 12.93 -2.39 31.24
CA MET A 508 13.09 -3.64 30.49
C MET A 508 14.11 -3.52 29.37
N ILE A 509 14.77 -4.65 29.09
CA ILE A 509 15.68 -4.81 27.97
C ILE A 509 14.88 -5.06 26.69
N PHE A 510 15.20 -4.31 25.65
CA PHE A 510 14.64 -4.50 24.32
C PHE A 510 15.52 -5.45 23.51
N GLY A 511 15.00 -6.62 23.16
CA GLY A 511 15.66 -7.64 22.33
C GLY A 511 15.36 -7.52 20.84
N GLY A 512 14.88 -6.36 20.39
CA GLY A 512 14.35 -6.16 19.03
C GLY A 512 12.88 -6.56 18.89
N LEU A 513 12.43 -6.65 17.65
CA LEU A 513 11.06 -7.06 17.30
C LEU A 513 11.06 -7.82 15.98
N PHE A 514 10.01 -8.57 15.72
CA PHE A 514 9.77 -9.19 14.43
C PHE A 514 8.27 -9.17 14.10
N THR A 515 7.95 -9.41 12.83
CA THR A 515 6.57 -9.60 12.38
C THR A 515 6.42 -10.97 11.72
N ASP A 516 5.27 -11.24 11.12
CA ASP A 516 5.05 -12.38 10.23
C ASP A 516 5.80 -12.28 8.88
N LYS A 517 6.33 -11.10 8.52
CA LYS A 517 7.09 -10.87 7.27
C LYS A 517 8.53 -10.44 7.48
N GLU A 518 8.80 -9.71 8.56
CA GLU A 518 10.12 -9.16 8.87
C GLU A 518 10.74 -9.94 10.03
N VAL A 519 11.97 -10.42 9.84
CA VAL A 519 12.75 -11.11 10.87
C VAL A 519 13.28 -10.12 11.91
N ASN A 520 13.60 -10.60 13.11
CA ASN A 520 14.28 -9.79 14.10
C ASN A 520 15.71 -9.48 13.61
N PRO A 521 16.14 -8.19 13.58
CA PRO A 521 17.48 -7.83 13.14
C PRO A 521 18.61 -8.45 13.97
N ILE A 522 18.37 -8.82 15.24
CA ILE A 522 19.37 -9.45 16.13
C ILE A 522 19.52 -10.95 15.84
N THR A 523 18.40 -11.67 15.73
CA THR A 523 18.44 -13.14 15.57
C THR A 523 18.46 -13.58 14.11
N HIS A 524 18.12 -12.67 13.19
CA HIS A 524 17.87 -12.95 11.77
C HIS A 524 16.80 -14.03 11.53
N GLN A 525 15.90 -14.22 12.50
CA GLN A 525 14.83 -15.21 12.47
C GLN A 525 13.51 -14.58 12.96
N PHE A 526 12.40 -15.29 12.76
CA PHE A 526 11.09 -14.92 13.29
C PHE A 526 10.96 -15.32 14.78
N SER A 527 11.94 -14.93 15.59
CA SER A 527 12.07 -15.34 16.98
C SER A 527 12.78 -14.27 17.81
N CYS A 528 12.53 -14.29 19.12
CA CYS A 528 13.27 -13.48 20.08
C CYS A 528 14.65 -14.07 20.38
N PRO A 529 15.62 -13.23 20.75
CA PRO A 529 16.91 -13.72 21.24
C PRO A 529 16.75 -14.51 22.54
N GLU A 530 17.77 -15.29 22.89
CA GLU A 530 17.79 -16.03 24.15
C GLU A 530 17.53 -15.10 25.34
N TYR A 531 16.81 -15.60 26.35
CA TYR A 531 16.41 -14.87 27.56
C TYR A 531 15.45 -13.70 27.32
N SER A 532 14.85 -13.59 26.13
CA SER A 532 13.77 -12.65 25.81
C SER A 532 12.51 -13.38 25.36
N TRP A 533 11.33 -12.86 25.71
CA TRP A 533 10.04 -13.43 25.28
C TRP A 533 9.29 -12.48 24.33
N PRO A 534 8.50 -13.02 23.39
CA PRO A 534 7.70 -12.22 22.47
C PRO A 534 6.39 -11.75 23.12
N LEU A 535 6.10 -10.45 23.01
CA LEU A 535 4.79 -9.86 23.34
C LEU A 535 4.08 -9.46 22.05
N VAL A 536 2.85 -9.97 21.86
CA VAL A 536 2.05 -9.71 20.66
C VAL A 536 1.36 -8.35 20.79
N MET A 537 1.73 -7.42 19.93
CA MET A 537 1.20 -6.06 19.92
C MET A 537 0.62 -5.78 18.54
N GLY A 538 -0.61 -5.27 18.45
CA GLY A 538 -1.25 -5.13 17.13
C GLY A 538 -1.48 -6.50 16.46
N ARG A 539 -1.66 -6.53 15.15
CA ARG A 539 -1.96 -7.77 14.39
C ARG A 539 -0.70 -8.58 14.09
N ARG A 540 0.44 -7.91 13.94
CA ARG A 540 1.62 -8.51 13.30
C ARG A 540 2.88 -8.38 14.15
N MET A 541 2.97 -7.33 14.96
CA MET A 541 4.18 -7.01 15.70
C MET A 541 4.36 -7.90 16.93
N ARG A 542 5.56 -8.44 17.08
CA ARG A 542 6.01 -9.19 18.26
C ARG A 542 7.25 -8.52 18.82
N ILE A 543 7.11 -7.92 20.00
CA ILE A 543 8.17 -7.17 20.68
C ILE A 543 8.89 -8.11 21.64
N CYS A 544 10.22 -8.21 21.51
CA CYS A 544 11.03 -9.06 22.37
C CYS A 544 11.50 -8.27 23.58
N LEU A 545 11.04 -8.64 24.78
CA LEU A 545 11.45 -8.01 26.03
C LEU A 545 12.12 -9.02 26.96
N SER A 546 12.99 -8.51 27.82
CA SER A 546 13.61 -9.27 28.91
C SER A 546 13.72 -8.42 30.17
N THR A 547 13.55 -9.07 31.33
CA THR A 547 13.88 -8.52 32.65
C THR A 547 15.25 -8.96 33.14
N ASP A 548 15.89 -9.94 32.48
CA ASP A 548 17.18 -10.49 32.87
C ASP A 548 18.32 -9.59 32.37
N ARG A 549 18.89 -8.80 33.29
CA ARG A 549 19.99 -7.88 33.00
C ARG A 549 21.33 -8.55 32.77
N GLU A 550 21.51 -9.78 33.22
CA GLU A 550 22.80 -10.47 33.08
C GLU A 550 22.86 -11.19 31.74
N LEU A 551 21.84 -11.99 31.45
CA LEU A 551 21.82 -12.84 30.26
C LEU A 551 21.14 -12.15 29.06
N GLY A 552 20.09 -11.36 29.31
CA GLY A 552 19.37 -10.61 28.27
C GLY A 552 20.18 -9.43 27.70
N ALA A 553 21.02 -8.79 28.51
CA ALA A 553 21.81 -7.63 28.09
C ALA A 553 22.79 -7.96 26.95
N LYS A 554 23.26 -9.21 26.86
CA LYS A 554 24.15 -9.66 25.79
C LYS A 554 23.55 -9.53 24.39
N HIS A 555 22.23 -9.68 24.29
CA HIS A 555 21.48 -9.58 23.03
C HIS A 555 20.58 -8.34 22.99
N ALA A 556 20.83 -7.36 23.87
CA ALA A 556 20.05 -6.14 23.95
C ALA A 556 20.31 -5.25 22.73
N MET A 557 19.22 -4.75 22.17
CA MET A 557 19.22 -3.67 21.20
C MET A 557 18.99 -2.36 21.96
N PRO A 558 19.92 -1.39 21.91
CA PRO A 558 19.69 -0.08 22.47
C PRO A 558 18.44 0.57 21.86
N PHE A 559 17.61 1.18 22.70
CA PHE A 559 16.26 1.62 22.33
C PHE A 559 16.10 3.13 22.49
N GLY A 560 15.59 3.80 21.46
CA GLY A 560 15.38 5.25 21.41
C GLY A 560 13.92 5.70 21.42
N GLY A 561 12.97 4.77 21.55
CA GLY A 561 11.54 5.04 21.55
C GLY A 561 10.77 4.50 20.35
N PHE A 562 9.44 4.50 20.48
CA PHE A 562 8.50 4.26 19.39
C PHE A 562 7.80 5.56 18.99
N TYR A 563 7.37 5.62 17.73
CA TYR A 563 6.36 6.56 17.29
C TYR A 563 5.54 5.95 16.15
N SER A 564 4.40 6.55 15.84
CA SER A 564 3.51 6.09 14.79
C SER A 564 2.99 7.26 13.94
N CYS A 565 2.10 6.93 13.00
CA CYS A 565 1.42 7.92 12.17
C CYS A 565 0.65 8.98 13.00
N GLN A 566 0.16 8.64 14.19
CA GLN A 566 -0.61 9.55 15.05
C GLN A 566 0.13 10.04 16.28
N TYR A 567 0.93 9.18 16.90
CA TYR A 567 1.51 9.41 18.22
C TYR A 567 3.03 9.52 18.13
N GLY A 568 3.61 10.48 18.85
CA GLY A 568 5.03 10.78 18.81
C GLY A 568 5.87 10.11 19.90
N ASN A 569 7.16 10.38 19.87
CA ASN A 569 8.16 9.84 20.78
C ASN A 569 8.56 10.90 21.85
N PRO A 570 8.27 10.67 23.14
CA PRO A 570 8.70 11.57 24.23
C PRO A 570 10.21 11.54 24.49
N LEU A 571 10.93 10.52 24.02
CA LEU A 571 12.35 10.33 24.31
C LEU A 571 13.28 11.21 23.45
N VAL A 572 12.72 11.94 22.48
CA VAL A 572 13.50 12.82 21.59
C VAL A 572 14.32 13.85 22.38
N SER A 573 13.79 14.42 23.45
CA SER A 573 14.54 15.38 24.30
C SER A 573 15.36 14.72 25.41
N VAL A 574 15.17 13.43 25.69
CA VAL A 574 15.79 12.74 26.83
C VAL A 574 17.05 11.97 26.43
N VAL A 575 17.00 11.35 25.25
CA VAL A 575 17.96 10.33 24.81
C VAL A 575 18.87 10.85 23.67
N SER A 576 18.61 12.06 23.16
CA SER A 576 19.45 12.69 22.13
C SER A 576 20.91 12.83 22.60
N MET A 577 21.85 12.37 21.78
CA MET A 577 23.24 12.17 22.19
C MET A 577 24.08 13.46 22.38
N ASN A 578 23.51 14.64 22.08
CA ASN A 578 24.29 15.88 21.90
C ASN A 578 23.82 17.12 22.70
N LYS A 579 23.19 16.95 23.87
CA LYS A 579 22.76 18.11 24.69
C LYS A 579 23.26 18.02 26.13
N THR A 580 24.00 19.05 26.54
CA THR A 580 24.80 19.09 27.77
C THR A 580 24.02 19.49 29.03
N ASN A 581 22.79 20.03 28.94
CA ASN A 581 22.01 20.46 30.12
C ASN A 581 20.60 19.81 30.18
N LYS A 582 20.50 18.64 30.82
CA LYS A 582 19.22 17.92 31.03
C LYS A 582 18.19 18.74 31.82
N SER A 583 18.59 19.61 32.75
CA SER A 583 17.68 20.37 33.61
C SER A 583 16.89 21.46 32.88
N ASP A 584 17.53 22.19 31.97
CA ASP A 584 16.93 23.30 31.23
C ASP A 584 15.93 22.79 30.19
N GLU A 585 16.21 21.62 29.60
CA GLU A 585 15.33 20.95 28.65
C GLU A 585 14.11 20.34 29.33
N GLN A 586 14.25 19.77 30.52
CA GLN A 586 13.09 19.34 31.33
C GLN A 586 12.18 20.52 31.69
N ALA A 587 12.76 21.67 32.04
CA ALA A 587 11.99 22.89 32.28
C ALA A 587 11.30 23.39 31.00
N ALA A 588 11.99 23.33 29.85
CA ALA A 588 11.42 23.70 28.55
C ALA A 588 10.28 22.77 28.11
N VAL A 589 10.43 21.46 28.29
CA VAL A 589 9.40 20.46 27.98
C VAL A 589 8.19 20.63 28.89
N ARG A 590 8.38 20.80 30.20
CA ARG A 590 7.28 21.09 31.14
C ARG A 590 6.56 22.39 30.79
N SER A 591 7.30 23.46 30.46
CA SER A 591 6.75 24.75 30.04
C SER A 591 5.98 24.66 28.71
N TRP A 592 6.54 23.95 27.73
CA TRP A 592 5.91 23.70 26.44
C TRP A 592 4.63 22.87 26.59
N MET A 593 4.64 21.81 27.42
CA MET A 593 3.45 21.03 27.71
C MET A 593 2.35 21.88 28.35
N ASN A 594 2.68 22.63 29.41
CA ASN A 594 1.72 23.48 30.11
C ASN A 594 1.10 24.52 29.16
N SER A 595 1.94 25.20 28.35
CA SER A 595 1.46 26.21 27.40
C SER A 595 0.67 25.63 26.21
N THR A 596 1.01 24.43 25.75
CA THR A 596 0.30 23.75 24.64
C THR A 596 -1.05 23.21 25.10
N VAL A 597 -1.14 22.71 26.34
CA VAL A 597 -2.39 22.34 27.01
C VAL A 597 -3.32 23.54 27.16
N GLU A 598 -2.79 24.70 27.55
CA GLU A 598 -3.58 25.93 27.72
C GLU A 598 -4.10 26.52 26.38
N ARG A 599 -3.33 26.42 25.29
CA ARG A 599 -3.72 26.95 23.97
C ARG A 599 -4.66 26.05 23.17
N ASN A 600 -4.83 24.78 23.55
CA ASN A 600 -5.68 23.86 22.79
C ASN A 600 -7.15 24.01 23.22
N PRO A 601 -8.04 24.61 22.41
CA PRO A 601 -9.40 24.97 22.83
C PRO A 601 -10.28 23.77 23.21
N ARG A 602 -9.95 22.54 22.75
CA ARG A 602 -10.62 21.30 23.21
C ARG A 602 -10.29 20.97 24.67
N VAL A 603 -9.08 21.29 25.10
CA VAL A 603 -8.53 21.00 26.43
C VAL A 603 -8.89 22.11 27.42
N SER A 604 -8.81 23.38 26.98
CA SER A 604 -9.22 24.55 27.77
C SER A 604 -10.73 24.51 28.11
N LYS A 605 -11.56 24.07 27.15
CA LYS A 605 -13.01 23.89 27.34
C LYS A 605 -13.34 22.75 28.33
N MET A 606 -12.63 21.62 28.25
CA MET A 606 -12.81 20.51 29.18
C MET A 606 -12.32 20.81 30.61
N ARG A 607 -11.25 21.61 30.77
CA ARG A 607 -10.75 22.08 32.08
C ARG A 607 -11.72 23.08 32.75
N ALA A 608 -12.43 23.88 31.95
CA ALA A 608 -13.49 24.76 32.44
C ALA A 608 -14.71 23.97 32.95
N ASP A 609 -15.07 22.87 32.29
CA ASP A 609 -16.16 21.99 32.74
C ASP A 609 -15.81 21.24 34.04
N THR A 610 -14.53 21.03 34.36
CA THR A 610 -14.09 20.37 35.62
C THR A 610 -14.02 21.33 36.82
N MET A 611 -13.94 22.64 36.59
CA MET A 611 -13.83 23.64 37.67
C MET A 611 -15.18 24.20 38.14
N ASN A 612 -16.29 23.80 37.50
CA ASN A 612 -17.63 24.35 37.77
C ASN A 612 -18.59 23.43 38.55
N ASP A 613 -18.13 22.29 39.09
CA ASP A 613 -18.98 21.46 39.97
C ASP A 613 -18.30 21.14 41.31
N PRO A 614 -18.52 21.97 42.36
CA PRO A 614 -18.02 21.71 43.70
C PRO A 614 -19.04 20.99 44.61
N GLN A 615 -20.03 20.22 44.10
CA GLN A 615 -20.93 19.45 44.96
C GLN A 615 -21.43 18.12 44.38
N SER A 616 -20.64 17.05 44.51
CA SER A 616 -21.18 15.74 44.95
C SER A 616 -20.07 14.78 45.36
N GLY A 617 -20.13 14.32 46.62
CA GLY A 617 -19.33 13.21 47.10
C GLY A 617 -20.01 11.87 46.75
N GLY A 618 -19.23 10.89 46.32
CA GLY A 618 -19.61 9.47 46.28
C GLY A 618 -19.72 8.87 44.87
N ALA A 619 -18.96 7.79 44.66
CA ALA A 619 -18.93 6.87 43.51
C ALA A 619 -18.23 7.36 42.22
N GLY A 620 -16.93 7.02 42.12
CA GLY A 620 -16.18 6.78 40.88
C GLY A 620 -16.47 7.66 39.67
N SER A 621 -15.95 8.89 39.66
CA SER A 621 -15.81 9.65 38.40
C SER A 621 -14.95 8.87 37.40
N PRO A 622 -15.33 8.82 36.10
CA PRO A 622 -14.49 8.21 35.09
C PRO A 622 -13.21 9.03 34.97
N VAL A 623 -12.07 8.42 35.29
CA VAL A 623 -10.75 9.01 35.02
C VAL A 623 -10.66 9.21 33.51
N LEU A 624 -10.73 10.46 33.06
CA LEU A 624 -10.56 10.80 31.64
C LEU A 624 -9.14 10.42 31.22
N ASP A 625 -9.02 9.44 30.31
CA ASP A 625 -7.73 8.97 29.79
C ASP A 625 -7.18 9.97 28.76
N TYR A 626 -6.34 10.89 29.23
CA TYR A 626 -5.69 11.91 28.38
C TYR A 626 -4.48 11.36 27.60
N SER A 627 -4.15 10.07 27.72
CA SER A 627 -2.97 9.45 27.10
C SER A 627 -2.89 9.69 25.59
N ALA A 628 -4.02 9.59 24.88
CA ALA A 628 -4.09 9.78 23.43
C ALA A 628 -3.73 11.21 23.02
N LEU A 629 -4.26 12.18 23.75
CA LEU A 629 -4.06 13.60 23.48
C LEU A 629 -2.58 13.96 23.68
N PHE A 630 -2.00 13.59 24.82
CA PHE A 630 -0.59 13.87 25.11
C PHE A 630 0.35 13.12 24.15
N ALA A 631 0.03 11.87 23.82
CA ALA A 631 0.81 11.09 22.86
C ALA A 631 0.87 11.75 21.47
N SER A 632 -0.20 12.44 21.05
CA SER A 632 -0.25 13.11 19.74
C SER A 632 0.57 14.40 19.65
N LEU A 633 0.93 15.00 20.80
CA LEU A 633 1.71 16.24 20.85
C LEU A 633 3.21 16.00 20.67
N TRP A 634 3.69 14.79 20.97
CA TRP A 634 5.11 14.49 20.90
C TRP A 634 5.66 14.48 19.47
N PRO A 635 6.96 14.77 19.28
CA PRO A 635 7.59 14.71 17.96
C PRO A 635 7.58 13.30 17.35
N LYS A 636 7.20 13.17 16.08
CA LYS A 636 7.18 11.90 15.33
C LYS A 636 8.53 11.64 14.64
N ARG A 637 9.60 11.67 15.41
CA ARG A 637 10.98 11.46 14.92
C ARG A 637 11.83 10.72 15.96
N CYS A 638 12.96 10.21 15.52
CA CYS A 638 13.93 9.63 16.43
C CYS A 638 14.76 10.72 17.16
N PRO A 639 15.32 10.39 18.33
CA PRO A 639 16.30 11.27 18.99
C PRO A 639 17.53 11.49 18.11
N ASP A 640 18.28 12.56 18.36
CA ASP A 640 19.47 12.89 17.58
C ASP A 640 20.54 11.78 17.79
N GLY A 641 21.10 11.27 16.68
CA GLY A 641 22.03 10.14 16.67
C GLY A 641 21.38 8.75 16.53
N TYR A 642 20.05 8.70 16.41
CA TYR A 642 19.29 7.46 16.19
C TYR A 642 18.78 7.39 14.74
N THR A 643 18.64 6.16 14.25
CA THR A 643 18.00 5.85 12.97
C THR A 643 16.64 5.23 13.16
N ALA A 644 15.72 5.59 12.26
CA ALA A 644 14.33 5.20 12.27
C ALA A 644 14.13 3.92 11.44
N HIS A 645 13.63 2.88 12.08
CA HIS A 645 13.33 1.60 11.44
C HIS A 645 11.85 1.28 11.58
N LEU A 646 11.25 0.78 10.51
CA LEU A 646 9.87 0.28 10.55
C LEU A 646 9.76 -0.88 11.54
N ALA A 647 8.87 -0.75 12.52
CA ALA A 647 8.45 -1.85 13.38
C ALA A 647 7.43 -2.74 12.65
N ALA A 648 6.32 -2.14 12.21
CA ALA A 648 5.27 -2.80 11.44
C ALA A 648 4.40 -1.77 10.72
N MET A 649 3.68 -2.22 9.69
CA MET A 649 2.48 -1.55 9.20
C MET A 649 1.29 -2.21 9.87
N GLU A 650 0.57 -1.46 10.70
CA GLU A 650 -0.61 -1.90 11.43
C GLU A 650 -1.84 -1.23 10.83
N ASP A 651 -2.70 -2.03 10.19
CA ASP A 651 -3.69 -1.59 9.22
C ASP A 651 -3.06 -0.69 8.15
N THR A 652 -3.22 0.63 8.28
CA THR A 652 -2.68 1.65 7.38
C THR A 652 -1.63 2.55 8.04
N CYS A 653 -1.38 2.36 9.34
CA CYS A 653 -0.48 3.19 10.13
C CYS A 653 0.93 2.59 10.19
N GLN A 654 1.92 3.44 9.91
CA GLN A 654 3.33 3.11 10.12
C GLN A 654 3.66 3.20 11.61
N VAL A 655 4.24 2.15 12.17
CA VAL A 655 4.90 2.17 13.48
C VAL A 655 6.40 2.07 13.26
N THR A 656 7.15 2.96 13.90
CA THR A 656 8.61 3.07 13.79
C THR A 656 9.24 2.96 15.17
N PHE A 657 10.38 2.29 15.26
CA PHE A 657 11.25 2.27 16.43
C PHE A 657 12.60 2.89 16.11
N CYS A 658 13.23 3.45 17.14
CA CYS A 658 14.50 4.14 17.04
C CYS A 658 15.62 3.32 17.68
N VAL A 659 16.75 3.21 16.98
CA VAL A 659 17.99 2.61 17.51
C VAL A 659 19.17 3.52 17.20
N PRO A 660 20.25 3.52 17.98
CA PRO A 660 21.43 4.31 17.65
C PRO A 660 21.95 3.95 16.25
N ALA A 661 22.49 4.94 15.55
CA ALA A 661 23.08 4.72 14.23
C ALA A 661 24.12 3.59 14.27
N ASN A 662 24.16 2.77 13.21
CA ASN A 662 25.03 1.59 13.10
C ASN A 662 24.81 0.50 14.16
N THR A 663 23.67 0.49 14.89
CA THR A 663 23.34 -0.61 15.82
C THR A 663 23.04 -1.90 15.05
N ILE A 664 22.23 -1.80 14.00
CA ILE A 664 21.87 -2.94 13.15
C ILE A 664 23.02 -3.15 12.15
N LYS A 665 24.13 -3.72 12.62
CA LYS A 665 25.29 -4.05 11.78
C LYS A 665 25.00 -5.34 11.02
N GLY A 666 24.92 -5.27 9.70
CA GLY A 666 24.79 -6.47 8.86
C GLY A 666 25.51 -6.32 7.54
N LYS A 667 26.33 -7.30 7.15
CA LYS A 667 26.78 -7.47 5.75
C LYS A 667 25.66 -8.12 4.91
N ARG A 668 24.41 -7.67 5.06
CA ARG A 668 23.27 -8.28 4.40
C ARG A 668 22.56 -7.24 3.56
N LYS A 669 22.26 -7.63 2.32
CA LYS A 669 21.51 -6.84 1.35
C LYS A 669 20.20 -6.36 1.95
N ARG A 670 19.86 -5.08 1.75
CA ARG A 670 18.57 -4.55 2.19
C ARG A 670 17.45 -5.29 1.52
N TYR A 671 16.43 -5.66 2.31
CA TYR A 671 15.25 -6.31 1.77
C TYR A 671 14.18 -5.26 1.50
N LEU A 672 13.73 -5.22 0.26
CA LEU A 672 12.56 -4.45 -0.13
C LEU A 672 11.32 -5.05 0.53
N LYS A 673 10.61 -4.24 1.30
CA LYS A 673 9.34 -4.61 1.94
C LYS A 673 8.23 -4.47 0.93
N ARG A 674 7.60 -5.60 0.57
CA ARG A 674 6.60 -5.67 -0.49
C ARG A 674 5.16 -5.70 0.06
N PRO A 675 4.20 -5.05 -0.62
CA PRO A 675 2.78 -5.18 -0.28
C PRO A 675 2.29 -6.65 -0.38
N PRO A 676 1.19 -7.03 0.28
CA PRO A 676 0.25 -6.15 0.99
C PRO A 676 0.67 -5.82 2.42
N PHE A 677 0.41 -4.59 2.83
CA PHE A 677 0.66 -4.08 4.17
C PHE A 677 -0.61 -4.11 5.03
N VAL A 678 -1.75 -3.79 4.40
CA VAL A 678 -3.07 -3.89 5.03
C VAL A 678 -3.52 -5.34 5.03
N LEU A 679 -4.25 -5.75 6.06
CA LEU A 679 -4.95 -7.04 6.10
C LEU A 679 -6.45 -6.81 6.31
N PRO A 680 -7.32 -7.54 5.60
CA PRO A 680 -8.76 -7.53 5.87
C PRO A 680 -9.06 -7.98 7.30
N ILE A 681 -10.22 -7.56 7.83
CA ILE A 681 -10.74 -8.05 9.12
C ILE A 681 -11.36 -9.43 8.90
N GLU A 682 -11.07 -10.38 9.79
CA GLU A 682 -11.73 -11.68 9.80
C GLU A 682 -12.94 -11.64 10.75
N PHE A 683 -14.13 -11.93 10.21
CA PHE A 683 -15.36 -12.08 11.00
C PHE A 683 -15.69 -13.57 11.15
N SER A 684 -15.81 -14.05 12.38
CA SER A 684 -16.22 -15.43 12.64
C SER A 684 -17.74 -15.56 12.45
N PRO A 685 -18.24 -16.51 11.63
CA PRO A 685 -19.67 -16.78 11.57
C PRO A 685 -20.14 -17.39 12.89
N SER A 686 -21.30 -16.95 13.40
CA SER A 686 -21.92 -17.49 14.61
C SER A 686 -22.17 -18.99 14.49
N LEU A 687 -21.85 -19.77 15.53
CA LEU A 687 -22.02 -21.22 15.55
C LEU A 687 -23.48 -21.70 15.68
N ASP A 688 -24.46 -20.80 15.77
CA ASP A 688 -25.85 -21.17 16.00
C ASP A 688 -26.80 -20.79 14.84
N LYS A 689 -27.39 -21.83 14.26
CA LYS A 689 -28.56 -21.91 13.37
C LYS A 689 -28.35 -21.71 11.86
N LEU A 690 -28.80 -22.76 11.15
CA LEU A 690 -28.95 -22.89 9.71
C LEU A 690 -30.03 -21.89 9.19
N GLY A 691 -29.71 -20.60 9.14
CA GLY A 691 -30.41 -19.55 8.40
C GLY A 691 -29.60 -19.10 7.19
N PRO A 692 -30.12 -18.25 6.28
CA PRO A 692 -29.40 -17.88 5.06
C PRO A 692 -28.07 -17.22 5.42
N ARG A 693 -26.99 -17.93 5.10
CA ARG A 693 -25.59 -17.60 5.36
C ARG A 693 -25.31 -16.09 5.26
N LEU A 694 -25.02 -15.43 6.38
CA LEU A 694 -24.08 -14.31 6.41
C LEU A 694 -22.68 -14.91 6.24
N GLN A 695 -22.35 -15.22 4.98
CA GLN A 695 -21.02 -15.65 4.58
C GLN A 695 -20.06 -14.47 4.72
N SER A 696 -18.93 -14.71 5.39
CA SER A 696 -17.72 -13.94 5.23
C SER A 696 -17.50 -13.61 3.73
N GLY A 697 -17.66 -12.34 3.37
CA GLY A 697 -17.17 -11.72 2.13
C GLY A 697 -17.72 -12.27 0.81
N ASN A 698 -18.99 -12.02 0.48
CA ASN A 698 -19.39 -12.03 -0.93
C ASN A 698 -18.71 -10.85 -1.63
N LEU A 699 -17.89 -11.14 -2.65
CA LEU A 699 -17.30 -10.11 -3.47
C LEU A 699 -18.41 -9.26 -4.12
N PRO A 700 -18.31 -7.92 -4.14
CA PRO A 700 -19.29 -7.08 -4.82
C PRO A 700 -19.54 -7.59 -6.24
N THR A 701 -20.79 -7.90 -6.56
CA THR A 701 -21.19 -8.50 -7.85
C THR A 701 -21.79 -7.46 -8.79
N ILE A 702 -22.20 -6.31 -8.25
CA ILE A 702 -22.87 -5.23 -8.96
C ILE A 702 -22.14 -3.92 -8.65
N LEU A 703 -21.89 -3.10 -9.68
CA LEU A 703 -21.31 -1.77 -9.55
C LEU A 703 -22.13 -0.78 -10.40
N PRO A 704 -22.64 0.33 -9.81
CA PRO A 704 -23.37 1.33 -10.58
C PRO A 704 -22.43 2.06 -11.56
N SER A 705 -22.89 2.22 -12.80
CA SER A 705 -22.17 2.91 -13.86
C SER A 705 -22.60 4.38 -14.00
N SER A 706 -21.74 5.20 -14.59
CA SER A 706 -21.98 6.62 -14.86
C SER A 706 -23.23 6.89 -15.71
N ASP A 707 -23.61 5.94 -16.59
CA ASP A 707 -24.76 6.03 -17.48
C ASP A 707 -26.08 5.52 -16.85
N GLY A 708 -26.06 5.20 -15.56
CA GLY A 708 -27.21 4.66 -14.83
C GLY A 708 -27.46 3.17 -15.05
N THR A 709 -26.65 2.49 -15.86
CA THR A 709 -26.65 1.03 -15.95
C THR A 709 -25.81 0.40 -14.84
N ASN A 710 -25.92 -0.91 -14.65
CA ASN A 710 -25.10 -1.65 -13.70
C ASN A 710 -24.05 -2.48 -14.45
N LEU A 711 -22.82 -2.50 -13.94
CA LEU A 711 -21.82 -3.49 -14.30
C LEU A 711 -22.05 -4.73 -13.44
N ALA A 712 -22.02 -5.91 -14.06
CA ALA A 712 -22.13 -7.20 -13.38
C ALA A 712 -20.81 -7.96 -13.49
N ARG A 713 -20.40 -8.59 -12.39
CA ARG A 713 -19.22 -9.45 -12.35
C ARG A 713 -19.58 -10.87 -12.77
N ILE A 714 -19.14 -11.28 -13.96
CA ILE A 714 -19.43 -12.59 -14.57
C ILE A 714 -18.09 -13.25 -14.89
N ASP A 715 -17.87 -14.46 -14.39
CA ASP A 715 -16.62 -15.23 -14.55
C ASP A 715 -15.34 -14.44 -14.23
N GLY A 716 -15.41 -13.56 -13.22
CA GLY A 716 -14.29 -12.73 -12.78
C GLY A 716 -14.02 -11.47 -13.63
N ASN A 717 -14.85 -11.20 -14.64
CA ASN A 717 -14.75 -10.01 -15.48
C ASN A 717 -15.96 -9.09 -15.27
N TRP A 718 -15.71 -7.78 -15.30
CA TRP A 718 -16.77 -6.79 -15.23
C TRP A 718 -17.32 -6.48 -16.61
N MET A 719 -18.57 -6.84 -16.83
CA MET A 719 -19.28 -6.58 -18.09
C MET A 719 -20.49 -5.69 -17.81
N ARG A 720 -20.83 -4.83 -18.78
CA ARG A 720 -22.07 -4.07 -18.73
C ARG A 720 -23.21 -5.07 -18.69
N SER A 721 -24.10 -4.94 -17.70
CA SER A 721 -25.33 -5.70 -17.67
C SER A 721 -26.09 -5.33 -18.94
N GLN A 722 -26.07 -6.21 -19.94
CA GLN A 722 -27.01 -6.07 -21.03
C GLN A 722 -28.38 -6.08 -20.35
N SER A 723 -29.19 -5.03 -20.57
CA SER A 723 -30.62 -5.15 -20.35
C SER A 723 -30.97 -6.49 -20.93
N SER A 724 -31.49 -7.42 -20.12
CA SER A 724 -31.79 -8.74 -20.64
C SER A 724 -32.62 -8.47 -21.89
N GLN A 725 -32.07 -8.78 -23.07
CA GLN A 725 -32.94 -9.23 -24.13
C GLN A 725 -33.69 -10.33 -23.43
N ARG A 726 -34.96 -10.04 -23.21
CA ARG A 726 -35.93 -10.88 -22.55
C ARG A 726 -35.75 -12.22 -23.24
N PHE A 727 -34.94 -13.12 -22.67
CA PHE A 727 -35.13 -14.53 -22.83
C PHE A 727 -36.46 -14.71 -22.11
N GLN A 728 -37.55 -14.42 -22.83
CA GLN A 728 -38.81 -15.08 -22.62
C GLN A 728 -38.44 -16.55 -22.74
N SER A 729 -38.04 -17.14 -21.62
CA SER A 729 -38.08 -18.57 -21.48
C SER A 729 -39.51 -18.92 -21.82
N LYS A 730 -39.70 -19.63 -22.93
CA LYS A 730 -41.01 -20.16 -23.32
C LYS A 730 -41.65 -20.93 -22.16
N GLU A 731 -40.85 -21.38 -21.18
CA GLU A 731 -41.26 -21.96 -19.91
C GLU A 731 -42.09 -21.04 -19.00
N LEU A 732 -41.84 -19.73 -18.91
CA LEU A 732 -42.63 -18.86 -18.02
C LEU A 732 -44.02 -18.54 -18.59
N GLU A 733 -44.14 -18.39 -19.91
CA GLU A 733 -45.43 -18.27 -20.59
C GLU A 733 -46.22 -19.59 -20.53
N GLN A 734 -45.53 -20.74 -20.64
CA GLN A 734 -46.14 -22.05 -20.50
C GLN A 734 -46.62 -22.33 -19.06
N GLN A 735 -45.86 -21.91 -18.04
CA GLN A 735 -46.30 -22.01 -16.64
C GLN A 735 -47.47 -21.07 -16.31
N LYS A 736 -47.52 -19.85 -16.88
CA LYS A 736 -48.70 -18.97 -16.75
C LYS A 736 -49.93 -19.55 -17.45
N ALA A 737 -49.77 -20.15 -18.63
CA ALA A 737 -50.88 -20.80 -19.31
C ALA A 737 -51.45 -22.00 -18.51
N ILE A 738 -50.57 -22.80 -17.90
CA ILE A 738 -50.97 -23.95 -17.06
C ILE A 738 -51.65 -23.47 -15.76
N SER A 739 -51.14 -22.41 -15.11
CA SER A 739 -51.74 -21.91 -13.86
C SER A 739 -53.12 -21.26 -14.08
N ILE A 740 -53.31 -20.56 -15.21
CA ILE A 740 -54.62 -19.99 -15.59
C ILE A 740 -55.62 -21.11 -15.96
N ALA A 741 -55.15 -22.17 -16.63
CA ALA A 741 -55.98 -23.34 -16.93
C ALA A 741 -56.42 -24.09 -15.65
N LEU A 742 -55.50 -24.28 -14.69
CA LEU A 742 -55.82 -24.92 -13.40
C LEU A 742 -56.71 -24.04 -12.51
N GLY A 743 -56.50 -22.72 -12.51
CA GLY A 743 -57.36 -21.79 -11.77
C GLY A 743 -58.80 -21.75 -12.30
N SER A 744 -58.98 -21.76 -13.62
CA SER A 744 -60.32 -21.75 -14.22
C SER A 744 -61.09 -23.06 -14.02
N THR A 745 -60.41 -24.22 -14.03
CA THR A 745 -61.04 -25.53 -13.76
C THR A 745 -61.44 -25.71 -12.29
N LEU A 746 -60.64 -25.19 -11.35
CA LEU A 746 -61.03 -25.18 -9.94
C LEU A 746 -62.24 -24.27 -9.69
N ALA A 747 -62.31 -23.10 -10.33
CA ALA A 747 -63.44 -22.20 -10.20
C ALA A 747 -64.74 -22.82 -10.75
N THR A 748 -64.70 -23.50 -11.90
CA THR A 748 -65.89 -24.17 -12.46
C THR A 748 -66.33 -25.35 -11.61
N MET A 749 -65.40 -26.12 -11.02
CA MET A 749 -65.73 -27.20 -10.09
C MET A 749 -66.38 -26.67 -8.80
N ILE A 750 -65.91 -25.54 -8.25
CA ILE A 750 -66.52 -24.92 -7.07
C ILE A 750 -67.95 -24.45 -7.38
N VAL A 751 -68.17 -23.81 -8.53
CA VAL A 751 -69.51 -23.37 -8.96
C VAL A 751 -70.44 -24.57 -9.16
N MET A 752 -69.97 -25.66 -9.77
CA MET A 752 -70.75 -26.91 -9.92
C MET A 752 -71.13 -27.50 -8.56
N VAL A 753 -70.21 -27.56 -7.60
CA VAL A 753 -70.50 -28.06 -6.24
C VAL A 753 -71.52 -27.18 -5.53
N ILE A 754 -71.42 -25.85 -5.68
CA ILE A 754 -72.41 -24.92 -5.12
C ILE A 754 -73.77 -25.12 -5.78
N CYS A 755 -73.83 -25.26 -7.10
CA CYS A 755 -75.08 -25.51 -7.83
C CYS A 755 -75.72 -26.86 -7.43
N VAL A 756 -74.92 -27.92 -7.29
CA VAL A 756 -75.41 -29.22 -6.80
C VAL A 756 -75.90 -29.11 -5.36
N GLY A 757 -75.17 -28.40 -4.49
CA GLY A 757 -75.60 -28.12 -3.12
C GLY A 757 -76.93 -27.38 -3.05
N ILE A 758 -77.12 -26.36 -3.90
CA ILE A 758 -78.39 -25.62 -4.00
C ILE A 758 -79.50 -26.54 -4.53
N CYS A 759 -79.24 -27.36 -5.54
CA CYS A 759 -80.21 -28.33 -6.06
C CYS A 759 -80.62 -29.36 -5.00
N VAL A 760 -79.68 -29.87 -4.20
CA VAL A 760 -79.98 -30.80 -3.10
C VAL A 760 -80.82 -30.12 -2.03
N VAL A 761 -80.51 -28.87 -1.66
CA VAL A 761 -81.31 -28.09 -0.69
C VAL A 761 -82.72 -27.80 -1.21
N LEU A 762 -82.86 -27.50 -2.51
CA LEU A 762 -84.16 -27.28 -3.15
C LEU A 762 -84.98 -28.57 -3.24
N MET A 763 -84.34 -29.70 -3.54
CA MET A 763 -84.98 -31.03 -3.55
C MET A 763 -85.38 -31.49 -2.14
N GLN A 764 -84.56 -31.22 -1.13
CA GLN A 764 -84.91 -31.47 0.27
C GLN A 764 -86.09 -30.60 0.73
N ARG A 765 -86.14 -29.32 0.33
CA ARG A 765 -87.29 -28.42 0.59
C ARG A 765 -88.56 -28.82 -0.17
N ALA A 766 -88.44 -29.44 -1.34
CA ALA A 766 -89.57 -29.99 -2.08
C ALA A 766 -90.10 -31.29 -1.44
N ALA A 767 -89.22 -32.12 -0.86
CA ALA A 767 -89.59 -33.32 -0.13
C ALA A 767 -90.25 -33.02 1.24
N THR A 768 -89.89 -31.92 1.91
CA THR A 768 -90.55 -31.50 3.18
C THR A 768 -91.93 -30.88 2.99
N LYS A 769 -92.36 -30.58 1.76
CA LYS A 769 -93.71 -30.07 1.44
C LYS A 769 -94.75 -31.17 1.14
N ARG A 770 -94.38 -32.46 1.20
CA ARG A 770 -95.30 -33.61 0.96
C ARG A 770 -95.65 -34.43 2.20
N THR A 771 -95.26 -34.00 3.39
CA THR A 771 -95.60 -34.63 4.67
C THR A 771 -96.10 -33.59 5.66
N CYS A 772 -97.27 -33.00 5.40
CA CYS A 772 -98.09 -32.29 6.39
C CYS A 772 -99.48 -31.98 5.80
N THR A 773 -100.31 -33.00 5.59
CA THR A 773 -101.78 -32.88 5.42
C THR A 773 -102.45 -34.23 5.71
N ILE A 774 -102.33 -34.74 6.94
CA ILE A 774 -103.31 -35.65 7.54
C ILE A 774 -103.38 -35.30 9.03
N ASP A 775 -104.31 -34.43 9.40
CA ASP A 775 -105.25 -34.58 10.53
C ASP A 775 -105.91 -33.25 10.85
N GLN A 776 -107.21 -33.15 10.58
CA GLN A 776 -108.24 -32.74 11.54
C GLN A 776 -109.60 -32.62 10.83
N SER A 777 -110.53 -33.46 11.25
CA SER A 777 -111.97 -33.33 10.99
C SER A 777 -112.69 -33.14 12.33
N VAL A 778 -113.94 -32.65 12.24
CA VAL A 778 -114.91 -32.28 13.29
C VAL A 778 -114.77 -30.81 13.75
N GLY A 779 -115.68 -29.86 13.46
CA GLY A 779 -117.02 -29.88 12.88
C GLY A 779 -118.06 -29.33 13.86
N SER A 780 -118.87 -28.35 13.43
CA SER A 780 -120.31 -28.16 13.74
C SER A 780 -120.76 -26.68 13.90
N SER A 781 -121.97 -26.38 13.36
CA SER A 781 -122.87 -25.22 13.50
C SER A 781 -122.43 -23.86 12.92
N ASP A 782 -123.24 -23.04 12.24
CA ASP A 782 -124.66 -23.04 11.83
C ASP A 782 -124.85 -21.91 10.76
N PHE A 783 -125.94 -22.01 9.98
CA PHE A 783 -126.50 -21.10 8.96
C PHE A 783 -125.96 -21.12 7.52
#